data_AF-A0A1V6GE76-F1
#
_entry.id   AF-A0A1V6GE76-F1
#
_cell.length_a   1.000
_cell.length_b   1.000
_cell.length_c   1.000
_cell.angle_alpha   90.00
_cell.angle_beta   90.00
_cell.angle_gamma   90.00
#
_symmetry.space_group_name_H-M   'P 1'
#
loop_
_entity.id
_entity.type
_entity.pdbx_description
1 polymer ?
#
loop_
_entity_poly.entity_id
_entity_poly.type
_entity_poly.pdbx_seq_one_letter_code
_entity_poly.pdbx_strand_id
1 'polypeptide(L)'
;MGTPVTSYAGRERRANPTRRLAALAAALCALWAQANPPDHFLSGCEINYPPFCLVQEDGRADGFSVALMREALEKMGRTVEFCTGTWAEVRGRLERGEIHALPLVGRTPEREAAFDFTVPYLTLHGAIVVRQDNSEIKGFGDLRGKRVGVMRGDNTEEFLRRGDYGVVLITTPTFSDAFRLLATHGCDAVVVQNLVARRILQETRLKNLKILNPPIPGFSQQFCFAVRKGDHATLALLNEGLSLAIADGAYRRLHALWFASMELPSDRALIIGGGRHFPPFKYLDERGRPCGFDVDLTRAIAREVGLDVRIQLGNWPDSVEALRKGEIDAIQGMFYSQERARFLDFSPRYMVVNGVSVMRKGTGPLPETFEALAGLDLAVQAGDTILEELRTRGIQANVTTVPTQEDVLREVAEGRHLCGIAARACALHFMHKHGWTNLVYSEQAFYSADYGYAVAKGRQALLSKISEGLSAIKASGEYQKIYDRWFGAYEPEPIGWIKALKYVAYVAVPLLLIALLALVWSWNLRRQVAARTADLRQVVDALAESEKTHRLLAEQTLDMIWAMDTDLIFTYANPATERLTGYAPDAFVGTHLSKHFDEAHLNDLMKIIAQEITKGPENSDVILESCILRRDDSSVPIEVHGRVIFDERAVPFCCKAPRETSANAGRKRRNTKLSKPNSCRCKSSTRSAGWPAAWPMTSTTC
;
A
#
# COMPACT_ATOMS: atom_id res chain seq x y z
N MET A 1 61.05 9.84 -84.31
CA MET A 1 60.05 8.91 -84.86
C MET A 1 59.50 8.10 -83.70
N GLY A 2 58.28 8.45 -83.28
CA GLY A 2 57.57 7.75 -82.21
C GLY A 2 56.79 6.55 -82.76
N THR A 3 56.56 5.57 -81.90
CA THR A 3 55.59 4.49 -82.11
C THR A 3 54.75 4.32 -80.83
N PRO A 4 53.46 3.92 -80.94
CA PRO A 4 52.48 4.14 -79.89
C PRO A 4 52.07 2.88 -79.11
N VAL A 5 51.38 3.19 -78.02
CA VAL A 5 50.71 2.38 -76.98
C VAL A 5 49.90 1.18 -77.49
N THR A 6 50.00 0.05 -76.78
CA THR A 6 48.89 -0.93 -76.62
C THR A 6 48.80 -1.40 -75.17
N SER A 7 47.60 -1.32 -74.61
CA SER A 7 47.24 -1.71 -73.25
C SER A 7 47.07 -3.23 -73.10
N TYR A 8 47.56 -3.81 -72.00
CA TYR A 8 47.13 -5.13 -71.53
C TYR A 8 46.61 -5.03 -70.09
N ALA A 9 45.32 -5.31 -69.93
CA ALA A 9 44.62 -5.37 -68.66
C ALA A 9 45.02 -6.62 -67.84
N GLY A 10 45.33 -6.41 -66.57
CA GLY A 10 45.61 -7.48 -65.61
C GLY A 10 44.34 -8.23 -65.19
N ARG A 11 44.37 -9.56 -65.24
CA ARG A 11 43.34 -10.45 -64.69
C ARG A 11 43.45 -10.51 -63.17
N GLU A 12 42.50 -9.90 -62.47
CA GLU A 12 42.23 -10.18 -61.06
C GLU A 12 41.67 -11.61 -60.90
N ARG A 13 42.28 -12.39 -60.00
CA ARG A 13 41.75 -13.68 -59.54
C ARG A 13 40.51 -13.42 -58.70
N ARG A 14 39.32 -13.71 -59.25
CA ARG A 14 38.06 -13.74 -58.51
C ARG A 14 38.13 -14.76 -57.37
N ALA A 15 38.15 -14.28 -56.14
CA ALA A 15 37.96 -15.12 -54.95
C ALA A 15 36.53 -15.70 -54.95
N ASN A 16 36.43 -17.00 -54.68
CA ASN A 16 35.20 -17.80 -54.75
C ASN A 16 34.12 -17.24 -53.80
N PRO A 17 32.90 -16.89 -54.27
CA PRO A 17 31.86 -16.24 -53.46
C PRO A 17 31.41 -17.05 -52.24
N THR A 18 31.55 -18.37 -52.28
CA THR A 18 31.25 -19.29 -51.17
C THR A 18 32.16 -19.09 -49.95
N ARG A 19 33.45 -18.75 -50.15
CA ARG A 19 34.37 -18.44 -49.03
C ARG A 19 34.08 -17.09 -48.39
N ARG A 20 33.63 -16.10 -49.18
CA ARG A 20 33.23 -14.78 -48.64
C ARG A 20 31.94 -14.87 -47.85
N LEU A 21 30.95 -15.64 -48.32
CA LEU A 21 29.70 -15.88 -47.60
C LEU A 21 29.92 -16.66 -46.30
N ALA A 22 30.78 -17.69 -46.30
CA ALA A 22 31.13 -18.43 -45.08
C ALA A 22 31.87 -17.56 -44.06
N ALA A 23 32.79 -16.69 -44.51
CA ALA A 23 33.48 -15.75 -43.64
C ALA A 23 32.54 -14.65 -43.10
N LEU A 24 31.60 -14.15 -43.91
CA LEU A 24 30.59 -13.19 -43.47
C LEU A 24 29.61 -13.83 -42.48
N ALA A 25 29.17 -15.06 -42.73
CA ALA A 25 28.29 -15.80 -41.84
C ALA A 25 28.97 -16.14 -40.50
N ALA A 26 30.25 -16.49 -40.51
CA ALA A 26 31.04 -16.68 -39.30
C ALA A 26 31.24 -15.36 -38.53
N ALA A 27 31.48 -14.24 -39.23
CA ALA A 27 31.57 -12.92 -38.62
C ALA A 27 30.23 -12.46 -38.03
N LEU A 28 29.12 -12.71 -38.74
CA LEU A 28 27.76 -12.41 -38.27
C LEU A 28 27.35 -13.31 -37.09
N CYS A 29 27.71 -14.60 -37.09
CA CYS A 29 27.52 -15.48 -35.94
C CYS A 29 28.36 -15.04 -34.75
N ALA A 30 29.61 -14.61 -34.96
CA ALA A 30 30.45 -14.08 -33.89
C ALA A 30 29.91 -12.77 -33.31
N LEU A 31 29.37 -11.88 -34.16
CA LEU A 31 28.68 -10.65 -33.75
C LEU A 31 27.37 -10.95 -33.01
N TRP A 32 26.61 -11.96 -33.43
CA TRP A 32 25.36 -12.37 -32.78
C TRP A 32 25.61 -13.08 -31.44
N ALA A 33 26.64 -13.93 -31.35
CA ALA A 33 27.10 -14.56 -30.10
C ALA A 33 27.71 -13.56 -29.12
N GLN A 34 28.34 -12.48 -29.62
CA GLN A 34 28.74 -11.34 -28.78
C GLN A 34 27.56 -10.48 -28.32
N ALA A 35 26.43 -10.49 -29.03
CA ALA A 35 25.26 -9.70 -28.66
C ALA A 35 24.34 -10.41 -27.67
N ASN A 36 24.36 -11.75 -27.62
CA ASN A 36 23.51 -12.55 -26.74
C ASN A 36 24.32 -13.67 -26.06
N PRO A 37 24.54 -13.61 -24.74
CA PRO A 37 25.19 -14.70 -24.02
C PRO A 37 24.32 -15.98 -24.08
N PRO A 38 24.94 -17.17 -24.13
CA PRO A 38 24.25 -18.44 -24.36
C PRO A 38 23.24 -18.76 -23.25
N ASP A 39 22.16 -19.45 -23.62
CA ASP A 39 21.12 -19.90 -22.67
C ASP A 39 21.65 -20.96 -21.69
N HIS A 40 22.66 -21.72 -22.12
CA HIS A 40 23.38 -22.70 -21.30
C HIS A 40 24.80 -22.19 -21.00
N PHE A 41 25.08 -21.95 -19.71
CA PHE A 41 26.32 -21.31 -19.28
C PHE A 41 27.31 -22.35 -18.74
N LEU A 42 28.45 -22.53 -19.39
CA LEU A 42 29.54 -23.36 -18.85
C LEU A 42 30.56 -22.52 -18.08
N SER A 43 30.85 -22.91 -16.84
CA SER A 43 31.86 -22.31 -15.98
C SER A 43 32.88 -23.35 -15.49
N GLY A 44 34.06 -22.91 -15.06
CA GLY A 44 35.09 -23.76 -14.47
C GLY A 44 35.15 -23.64 -12.95
N CYS A 45 35.23 -24.75 -12.22
CA CYS A 45 35.38 -24.78 -10.77
C CYS A 45 36.72 -25.41 -10.36
N GLU A 46 37.48 -24.70 -9.53
CA GLU A 46 38.70 -25.21 -8.92
C GLU A 46 38.40 -26.36 -7.94
N ILE A 47 39.19 -27.42 -7.99
CA ILE A 47 38.98 -28.61 -7.15
C ILE A 47 39.23 -28.38 -5.65
N ASN A 48 40.16 -27.49 -5.28
CA ASN A 48 40.62 -27.38 -3.90
C ASN A 48 40.96 -25.94 -3.48
N TYR A 49 39.93 -25.10 -3.40
CA TYR A 49 40.01 -23.73 -2.87
C TYR A 49 38.88 -23.45 -1.86
N PRO A 50 38.81 -24.20 -0.74
CA PRO A 50 37.70 -24.08 0.19
C PRO A 50 37.81 -22.78 1.01
N PRO A 51 36.68 -22.17 1.41
CA PRO A 51 35.29 -22.60 1.18
C PRO A 51 34.66 -22.02 -0.12
N PHE A 52 35.47 -21.49 -1.04
CA PHE A 52 34.97 -20.71 -2.18
C PHE A 52 34.64 -21.56 -3.41
N CYS A 53 35.56 -22.46 -3.77
CA CYS A 53 35.42 -23.44 -4.84
C CYS A 53 35.98 -24.77 -4.34
N LEU A 54 35.14 -25.80 -4.36
CA LEU A 54 35.53 -27.15 -4.00
C LEU A 54 34.66 -28.14 -4.77
N VAL A 55 35.10 -29.39 -4.83
CA VAL A 55 34.39 -30.47 -5.48
C VAL A 55 34.01 -31.51 -4.45
N GLN A 56 32.72 -31.84 -4.39
CA GLN A 56 32.20 -32.87 -3.50
C GLN A 56 32.63 -34.27 -3.97
N GLU A 57 32.47 -35.29 -3.12
CA GLU A 57 32.84 -36.68 -3.46
C GLU A 57 32.09 -37.23 -4.68
N ASP A 58 30.90 -36.70 -4.97
CA ASP A 58 30.08 -37.03 -6.14
C ASP A 58 30.54 -36.32 -7.44
N GLY A 59 31.59 -35.51 -7.39
CA GLY A 59 32.12 -34.73 -8.51
C GLY A 59 31.42 -33.39 -8.74
N ARG A 60 30.43 -33.01 -7.93
CA ARG A 60 29.69 -31.76 -8.07
C ARG A 60 30.49 -30.57 -7.55
N ALA A 61 30.52 -29.49 -8.34
CA ALA A 61 31.09 -28.21 -7.94
C ALA A 61 30.24 -27.55 -6.85
N ASP A 62 30.91 -27.10 -5.78
CA ASP A 62 30.30 -26.45 -4.63
C ASP A 62 31.21 -25.35 -4.06
N GLY A 63 30.71 -24.62 -3.07
CA GLY A 63 31.41 -23.50 -2.44
C GLY A 63 30.70 -22.17 -2.65
N PHE A 64 31.12 -21.17 -1.87
CA PHE A 64 30.51 -19.85 -1.86
C PHE A 64 30.45 -19.20 -3.23
N SER A 65 31.58 -19.19 -3.97
CA SER A 65 31.69 -18.51 -5.26
C SER A 65 30.91 -19.24 -6.35
N VAL A 66 30.86 -20.57 -6.29
CA VAL A 66 30.04 -21.41 -7.17
C VAL A 66 28.55 -21.13 -6.93
N ALA A 67 28.12 -21.10 -5.67
CA ALA A 67 26.74 -20.79 -5.30
C ALA A 67 26.35 -19.37 -5.69
N LEU A 68 27.24 -18.38 -5.49
CA LEU A 68 26.99 -16.99 -5.87
C LEU A 68 26.86 -16.82 -7.38
N MET A 69 27.70 -17.50 -8.18
CA MET A 69 27.58 -17.45 -9.64
C MET A 69 26.26 -18.09 -10.12
N ARG A 70 25.85 -19.20 -9.49
CA ARG A 70 24.57 -19.85 -9.79
C ARG A 70 23.39 -18.91 -9.52
N GLU A 71 23.34 -18.29 -8.36
CA GLU A 71 22.32 -17.29 -7.99
C GLU A 71 22.34 -16.06 -8.92
N ALA A 72 23.52 -15.55 -9.25
CA ALA A 72 23.66 -14.42 -10.16
C ALA A 72 23.10 -14.74 -11.56
N LEU A 73 23.39 -15.92 -12.10
CA LEU A 73 22.90 -16.34 -13.41
C LEU A 73 21.41 -16.70 -13.40
N GLU A 74 20.92 -17.33 -12.33
CA GLU A 74 19.49 -17.65 -12.16
C GLU A 74 18.63 -16.38 -12.18
N LYS A 75 19.11 -15.29 -11.56
CA LYS A 75 18.47 -13.97 -11.60
C LYS A 75 18.41 -13.36 -12.99
N MET A 76 19.33 -13.75 -13.86
CA MET A 76 19.34 -13.37 -15.27
C MET A 76 18.58 -14.38 -16.15
N GLY A 77 17.85 -15.33 -15.56
CA GLY A 77 17.14 -16.38 -16.29
C GLY A 77 18.08 -17.31 -17.06
N ARG A 78 19.26 -17.60 -16.50
CA ARG A 78 20.27 -18.50 -17.07
C ARG A 78 20.59 -19.64 -16.11
N THR A 79 20.97 -20.78 -16.67
CA THR A 79 21.45 -21.93 -15.89
C THR A 79 22.95 -22.12 -16.11
N VAL A 80 23.65 -22.61 -15.09
CA VAL A 80 25.11 -22.82 -15.14
C VAL A 80 25.50 -24.25 -14.81
N GLU A 81 26.35 -24.81 -15.65
CA GLU A 81 27.07 -26.06 -15.41
C GLU A 81 28.53 -25.77 -15.12
N PHE A 82 29.13 -26.58 -14.24
CA PHE A 82 30.51 -26.41 -13.82
C PHE A 82 31.35 -27.61 -14.26
N CYS A 83 32.39 -27.35 -15.06
CA CYS A 83 33.46 -28.30 -15.27
C CYS A 83 34.51 -28.15 -14.17
N THR A 84 35.04 -29.26 -13.66
CA THR A 84 36.00 -29.24 -12.55
C THR A 84 37.42 -29.49 -13.05
N GLY A 85 38.41 -28.97 -12.34
CA GLY A 85 39.84 -29.16 -12.64
C GLY A 85 40.74 -28.35 -11.69
N THR A 86 42.05 -28.56 -11.81
CA THR A 86 43.05 -27.72 -11.16
C THR A 86 43.08 -26.31 -11.74
N TRP A 87 43.74 -25.39 -11.04
CA TRP A 87 43.68 -23.96 -11.38
C TRP A 87 44.25 -23.71 -12.76
N ALA A 88 45.37 -24.38 -13.07
CA ALA A 88 45.99 -24.33 -14.38
C ALA A 88 45.07 -24.85 -15.49
N GLU A 89 44.29 -25.90 -15.23
CA GLU A 89 43.37 -26.48 -16.20
C GLU A 89 42.18 -25.56 -16.47
N VAL A 90 41.45 -25.14 -15.42
CA VAL A 90 40.26 -24.30 -15.58
C VAL A 90 40.59 -22.90 -16.11
N ARG A 91 41.74 -22.33 -15.71
CA ARG A 91 42.27 -21.10 -16.31
C ARG A 91 42.55 -21.28 -17.80
N GLY A 92 43.25 -22.36 -18.17
CA GLY A 92 43.54 -22.66 -19.57
C GLY A 92 42.29 -22.88 -20.41
N ARG A 93 41.22 -23.47 -19.83
CA ARG A 93 39.92 -23.62 -20.50
C ARG A 93 39.28 -22.26 -20.80
N LEU A 94 39.35 -21.29 -19.88
CA LEU A 94 38.83 -19.94 -20.11
C LEU A 94 39.65 -19.21 -21.20
N GLU A 95 40.98 -19.32 -21.14
CA GLU A 95 41.89 -18.76 -22.15
C GLU A 95 41.63 -19.32 -23.55
N ARG A 96 41.30 -20.63 -23.66
CA ARG A 96 40.92 -21.28 -24.93
C ARG A 96 39.45 -21.13 -25.30
N GLY A 97 38.61 -20.74 -24.35
CA GLY A 97 37.20 -20.36 -24.60
C GLY A 97 36.28 -21.57 -24.61
N GLU A 98 36.76 -22.64 -23.98
CA GLU A 98 36.01 -23.86 -23.75
C GLU A 98 34.98 -23.65 -22.63
N ILE A 99 35.14 -22.60 -21.81
CA ILE A 99 34.18 -22.14 -20.78
C ILE A 99 34.00 -20.62 -20.88
N HIS A 100 32.87 -20.12 -20.38
CA HIS A 100 32.51 -18.70 -20.48
C HIS A 100 33.06 -17.86 -19.33
N ALA A 101 33.08 -18.39 -18.11
CA ALA A 101 33.57 -17.66 -16.94
C ALA A 101 34.18 -18.55 -15.86
N LEU A 102 34.94 -17.94 -14.96
CA LEU A 102 35.40 -18.54 -13.71
C LEU A 102 34.75 -17.82 -12.51
N PRO A 103 34.25 -18.57 -11.51
CA PRO A 103 33.51 -18.02 -10.37
C PRO A 103 34.42 -17.36 -9.34
N LEU A 104 35.73 -17.65 -9.33
CA LEU A 104 36.64 -17.11 -8.33
C LEU A 104 38.00 -16.87 -8.96
N VAL A 105 38.31 -15.60 -9.24
CA VAL A 105 39.64 -15.22 -9.73
C VAL A 105 40.12 -13.98 -8.99
N GLY A 106 41.30 -14.06 -8.40
CA GLY A 106 42.00 -12.90 -7.87
C GLY A 106 42.40 -11.98 -9.02
N ARG A 107 41.95 -10.72 -8.97
CA ARG A 107 42.30 -9.67 -9.94
C ARG A 107 43.74 -9.22 -9.71
N THR A 108 44.59 -9.44 -10.70
CA THR A 108 46.00 -9.04 -10.68
C THR A 108 46.39 -8.39 -12.01
N PRO A 109 47.35 -7.45 -12.02
CA PRO A 109 47.88 -6.84 -13.25
C PRO A 109 48.23 -7.85 -14.36
N GLU A 110 48.80 -9.01 -14.00
CA GLU A 110 49.19 -10.05 -14.95
C GLU A 110 47.97 -10.69 -15.63
N ARG A 111 46.85 -10.78 -14.90
CA ARG A 111 45.61 -11.40 -15.39
C ARG A 111 44.70 -10.42 -16.13
N GLU A 112 44.81 -9.11 -15.88
CA GLU A 112 44.05 -8.08 -16.60
C GLU A 112 44.37 -8.02 -18.10
N ALA A 113 45.52 -8.57 -18.50
CA ALA A 113 45.89 -8.74 -19.90
C ALA A 113 45.08 -9.86 -20.60
N ALA A 114 44.68 -10.90 -19.88
CA ALA A 114 44.02 -12.09 -20.43
C ALA A 114 42.51 -12.14 -20.14
N PHE A 115 42.06 -11.50 -19.07
CA PHE A 115 40.68 -11.56 -18.58
C PHE A 115 40.10 -10.17 -18.31
N ASP A 116 38.77 -10.08 -18.39
CA ASP A 116 37.99 -9.00 -17.81
C ASP A 116 37.28 -9.49 -16.55
N PHE A 117 37.08 -8.59 -15.60
CA PHE A 117 36.61 -8.91 -14.25
C PHE A 117 35.34 -8.15 -13.91
N THR A 118 34.42 -8.80 -13.22
CA THR A 118 33.29 -8.11 -12.58
C THR A 118 33.77 -7.16 -11.49
N VAL A 119 32.85 -6.36 -10.96
CA VAL A 119 33.08 -5.72 -9.66
C VAL A 119 33.47 -6.79 -8.62
N PRO A 120 34.45 -6.49 -7.75
CA PRO A 120 34.89 -7.46 -6.75
C PRO A 120 33.78 -7.72 -5.75
N TYR A 121 33.43 -8.99 -5.56
CA TYR A 121 32.41 -9.40 -4.59
C TYR A 121 33.04 -9.89 -3.28
N LEU A 122 34.36 -10.04 -3.23
CA LEU A 122 35.09 -10.53 -2.08
C LEU A 122 36.48 -9.90 -2.03
N THR A 123 36.94 -9.49 -0.84
CA THR A 123 38.31 -9.06 -0.60
C THR A 123 38.91 -9.89 0.52
N LEU A 124 40.04 -10.55 0.25
CA LEU A 124 40.75 -11.39 1.22
C LEU A 124 42.13 -10.83 1.54
N HIS A 125 42.59 -11.13 2.74
CA HIS A 125 43.93 -10.81 3.23
C HIS A 125 44.76 -12.08 3.37
N GLY A 126 46.05 -11.97 3.08
CA GLY A 126 47.01 -13.05 3.29
C GLY A 126 47.33 -13.29 4.76
N ALA A 127 47.77 -14.51 5.03
CA ALA A 127 48.33 -14.98 6.28
C ALA A 127 49.57 -15.82 5.99
N ILE A 128 50.40 -15.97 7.03
CA ILE A 128 51.60 -16.80 6.98
C ILE A 128 51.36 -17.99 7.88
N VAL A 129 51.46 -19.20 7.35
CA VAL A 129 51.33 -20.43 8.12
C VAL A 129 52.73 -21.00 8.35
N VAL A 130 53.02 -21.33 9.60
CA VAL A 130 54.29 -21.91 10.03
C VAL A 130 54.02 -23.10 10.94
N ARG A 131 55.04 -23.92 11.20
CA ARG A 131 54.92 -24.97 12.22
C ARG A 131 54.83 -24.39 13.63
N GLN A 132 54.19 -25.10 14.55
CA GLN A 132 54.00 -24.69 15.94
C GLN A 132 55.34 -24.37 16.64
N ASP A 133 56.35 -25.19 16.39
CA ASP A 133 57.71 -25.10 16.93
C ASP A 133 58.57 -23.99 16.28
N ASN A 134 58.11 -23.38 15.18
CA ASN A 134 58.83 -22.30 14.54
C ASN A 134 58.73 -20.99 15.36
N SER A 135 59.90 -20.48 15.78
CA SER A 135 60.06 -19.20 16.48
C SER A 135 60.82 -18.14 15.65
N GLU A 136 61.33 -18.51 14.48
CA GLU A 136 62.15 -17.65 13.62
C GLU A 136 61.30 -16.70 12.77
N ILE A 137 60.14 -17.16 12.30
CA ILE A 137 59.26 -16.38 11.43
C ILE A 137 58.12 -15.82 12.29
N LYS A 138 58.09 -14.49 12.45
CA LYS A 138 57.05 -13.76 13.21
C LYS A 138 56.19 -12.89 12.30
N GLY A 139 56.71 -12.51 11.14
CA GLY A 139 55.95 -11.79 10.13
C GLY A 139 56.57 -11.84 8.73
N PHE A 140 56.03 -11.03 7.83
CA PHE A 140 56.39 -11.06 6.41
C PHE A 140 57.87 -10.75 6.14
N GLY A 141 58.46 -9.84 6.91
CA GLY A 141 59.88 -9.48 6.78
C GLY A 141 60.85 -10.65 7.03
N ASP A 142 60.44 -11.64 7.84
CA ASP A 142 61.27 -12.78 8.22
C ASP A 142 61.27 -13.90 7.15
N LEU A 143 60.50 -13.74 6.06
CA LEU A 143 60.44 -14.72 4.97
C LEU A 143 61.66 -14.64 4.05
N ARG A 144 62.48 -13.59 4.14
CA ARG A 144 63.66 -13.43 3.29
C ARG A 144 64.64 -14.60 3.50
N GLY A 145 65.03 -15.25 2.41
CA GLY A 145 65.89 -16.43 2.39
C GLY A 145 65.21 -17.74 2.82
N LYS A 146 63.92 -17.71 3.17
CA LYS A 146 63.15 -18.89 3.58
C LYS A 146 62.49 -19.58 2.40
N ARG A 147 62.23 -20.88 2.53
CA ARG A 147 61.45 -21.67 1.58
C ARG A 147 59.97 -21.46 1.83
N VAL A 148 59.29 -20.79 0.91
CA VAL A 148 57.88 -20.43 1.03
C VAL A 148 57.04 -21.26 0.07
N GLY A 149 56.15 -22.08 0.62
CA GLY A 149 55.16 -22.85 -0.13
C GLY A 149 54.03 -21.97 -0.62
N VAL A 150 53.67 -22.10 -1.91
CA VAL A 150 52.53 -21.44 -2.55
C VAL A 150 51.87 -22.39 -3.57
N MET A 151 50.63 -22.10 -3.95
CA MET A 151 49.94 -22.86 -4.99
C MET A 151 50.39 -22.38 -6.38
N ARG A 152 50.66 -23.30 -7.30
CA ARG A 152 51.16 -22.98 -8.64
C ARG A 152 50.17 -22.11 -9.41
N GLY A 153 50.62 -20.95 -9.86
CA GLY A 153 49.86 -19.98 -10.64
C GLY A 153 48.84 -19.20 -9.81
N ASP A 154 48.88 -19.30 -8.48
CA ASP A 154 47.99 -18.54 -7.61
C ASP A 154 48.44 -17.07 -7.47
N ASN A 155 47.54 -16.25 -6.94
CA ASN A 155 47.78 -14.83 -6.73
C ASN A 155 48.88 -14.53 -5.69
N THR A 156 49.15 -15.46 -4.78
CA THR A 156 50.27 -15.42 -3.84
C THR A 156 51.60 -15.61 -4.54
N GLU A 157 51.70 -16.61 -5.44
CA GLU A 157 52.88 -16.78 -6.28
C GLU A 157 53.15 -15.52 -7.12
N GLU A 158 52.13 -15.00 -7.81
CA GLU A 158 52.24 -13.78 -8.63
C GLU A 158 52.73 -12.58 -7.79
N PHE A 159 52.14 -12.37 -6.62
CA PHE A 159 52.55 -11.31 -5.69
C PHE A 159 54.01 -11.46 -5.25
N LEU A 160 54.39 -12.65 -4.78
CA LEU A 160 55.75 -12.90 -4.28
C LEU A 160 56.81 -12.85 -5.38
N ARG A 161 56.43 -13.10 -6.65
CA ARG A 161 57.33 -12.93 -7.81
C ARG A 161 57.43 -11.49 -8.27
N ARG A 162 56.37 -10.68 -8.11
CA ARG A 162 56.34 -9.28 -8.53
C ARG A 162 57.30 -8.42 -7.70
N GLY A 163 57.40 -8.70 -6.41
CA GLY A 163 58.37 -8.02 -5.53
C GLY A 163 59.64 -8.84 -5.33
N ASP A 164 60.77 -8.16 -5.22
CA ASP A 164 62.03 -8.79 -4.80
C ASP A 164 62.05 -8.98 -3.27
N TYR A 165 61.27 -9.95 -2.80
CA TYR A 165 61.18 -10.27 -1.37
C TYR A 165 62.28 -11.23 -0.90
N GLY A 166 63.14 -11.71 -1.81
CA GLY A 166 64.23 -12.65 -1.51
C GLY A 166 63.76 -14.00 -0.97
N VAL A 167 62.53 -14.42 -1.26
CA VAL A 167 61.95 -15.71 -0.84
C VAL A 167 62.30 -16.82 -1.83
N VAL A 168 62.47 -18.06 -1.36
CA VAL A 168 62.65 -19.24 -2.21
C VAL A 168 61.29 -19.92 -2.40
N LEU A 169 60.65 -19.73 -3.55
CA LEU A 169 59.30 -20.25 -3.80
C LEU A 169 59.30 -21.75 -4.07
N ILE A 170 58.44 -22.48 -3.36
CA ILE A 170 58.11 -23.88 -3.62
C ILE A 170 56.65 -23.95 -4.08
N THR A 171 56.43 -24.31 -5.34
CA THR A 171 55.07 -24.39 -5.92
C THR A 171 54.50 -25.78 -5.80
N THR A 172 53.25 -25.89 -5.34
CA THR A 172 52.49 -27.14 -5.28
C THR A 172 51.21 -27.07 -6.12
N PRO A 173 50.61 -28.20 -6.52
CA PRO A 173 49.35 -28.20 -7.28
C PRO A 173 48.18 -27.59 -6.48
N THR A 174 48.10 -27.88 -5.18
CA THR A 174 47.05 -27.34 -4.29
C THR A 174 47.67 -26.75 -3.01
N PHE A 175 46.91 -25.89 -2.30
CA PHE A 175 47.33 -25.44 -0.96
C PHE A 175 47.36 -26.59 0.06
N SER A 176 46.48 -27.59 -0.07
CA SER A 176 46.53 -28.78 0.80
C SER A 176 47.89 -29.49 0.71
N ASP A 177 48.48 -29.56 -0.48
CA ASP A 177 49.83 -30.12 -0.69
C ASP A 177 50.91 -29.24 -0.06
N ALA A 178 50.79 -27.91 -0.16
CA ALA A 178 51.71 -26.97 0.49
C ALA A 178 51.70 -27.12 2.02
N PHE A 179 50.51 -27.32 2.62
CA PHE A 179 50.37 -27.51 4.07
C PHE A 179 50.96 -28.84 4.53
N ARG A 180 50.76 -29.93 3.76
CA ARG A 180 51.42 -31.22 4.04
C ARG A 180 52.93 -31.09 3.95
N LEU A 181 53.45 -30.39 2.94
CA LEU A 181 54.87 -30.14 2.78
C LEU A 181 55.45 -29.33 3.95
N LEU A 182 54.73 -28.32 4.43
CA LEU A 182 55.11 -27.53 5.60
C LEU A 182 55.16 -28.39 6.87
N ALA A 183 54.17 -29.27 7.04
CA ALA A 183 54.07 -30.18 8.17
C ALA A 183 55.21 -31.21 8.20
N THR A 184 55.76 -31.60 7.06
CA THR A 184 56.88 -32.55 6.92
C THR A 184 58.25 -31.87 6.70
N HIS A 185 58.41 -30.60 7.06
CA HIS A 185 59.67 -29.83 6.93
C HIS A 185 60.19 -29.57 5.51
N GLY A 186 59.36 -29.80 4.48
CA GLY A 186 59.72 -29.55 3.07
C GLY A 186 59.75 -28.07 2.69
N CYS A 187 59.06 -27.19 3.45
CA CYS A 187 59.18 -25.74 3.39
C CYS A 187 59.18 -25.12 4.80
N ASP A 188 59.46 -23.83 4.90
CA ASP A 188 59.62 -23.13 6.19
C ASP A 188 58.37 -22.33 6.57
N ALA A 189 57.63 -21.84 5.56
CA ALA A 189 56.34 -21.19 5.70
C ALA A 189 55.45 -21.46 4.48
N VAL A 190 54.14 -21.25 4.62
CA VAL A 190 53.19 -21.18 3.51
C VAL A 190 52.51 -19.82 3.56
N VAL A 191 52.45 -19.12 2.43
CA VAL A 191 51.67 -17.87 2.31
C VAL A 191 50.38 -18.20 1.56
N VAL A 192 49.26 -17.79 2.13
CA VAL A 192 47.92 -18.16 1.67
C VAL A 192 46.91 -17.16 2.26
N GLN A 193 45.67 -17.12 1.76
CA GLN A 193 44.61 -16.31 2.37
C GLN A 193 44.21 -16.85 3.73
N ASN A 194 43.95 -15.95 4.69
CA ASN A 194 43.64 -16.34 6.08
C ASN A 194 42.44 -17.31 6.17
N LEU A 195 41.36 -17.04 5.44
CA LEU A 195 40.18 -17.91 5.45
C LEU A 195 40.46 -19.30 4.87
N VAL A 196 41.23 -19.36 3.78
CA VAL A 196 41.65 -20.63 3.15
C VAL A 196 42.55 -21.40 4.12
N ALA A 197 43.51 -20.73 4.77
CA ALA A 197 44.39 -21.33 5.77
C ALA A 197 43.62 -21.97 6.93
N ARG A 198 42.67 -21.22 7.51
CA ARG A 198 41.82 -21.71 8.61
C ARG A 198 41.04 -22.95 8.19
N ARG A 199 40.42 -22.91 7.01
CA ARG A 199 39.62 -24.00 6.50
C ARG A 199 40.45 -25.27 6.26
N ILE A 200 41.61 -25.14 5.62
CA ILE A 200 42.52 -26.25 5.38
C ILE A 200 43.00 -26.86 6.70
N LEU A 201 43.36 -26.05 7.71
CA LEU A 201 43.77 -26.58 9.02
C LEU A 201 42.63 -27.34 9.72
N GLN A 202 41.40 -26.86 9.62
CA GLN A 202 40.23 -27.53 10.17
C GLN A 202 39.96 -28.88 9.48
N GLU A 203 39.97 -28.91 8.15
CA GLU A 203 39.69 -30.12 7.35
C GLU A 203 40.80 -31.17 7.47
N THR A 204 42.06 -30.75 7.34
CA THR A 204 43.22 -31.65 7.39
C THR A 204 43.58 -32.10 8.81
N ARG A 205 43.07 -31.41 9.84
CA ARG A 205 43.39 -31.64 11.26
C ARG A 205 44.89 -31.60 11.57
N LEU A 206 45.66 -30.83 10.80
CA LEU A 206 47.10 -30.64 11.02
C LEU A 206 47.35 -29.75 12.25
N LYS A 207 47.48 -30.40 13.43
CA LYS A 207 47.66 -29.70 14.72
C LYS A 207 49.05 -29.09 14.93
N ASN A 208 50.04 -29.53 14.16
CA ASN A 208 51.43 -29.06 14.26
C ASN A 208 51.70 -27.74 13.51
N LEU A 209 50.67 -27.10 12.95
CA LEU A 209 50.76 -25.83 12.23
C LEU A 209 50.03 -24.73 13.00
N LYS A 210 50.48 -23.49 12.84
CA LYS A 210 49.85 -22.28 13.38
C LYS A 210 49.79 -21.18 12.31
N ILE A 211 48.75 -20.35 12.38
CA ILE A 211 48.60 -19.17 11.52
C ILE A 211 49.18 -17.95 12.23
N LEU A 212 50.05 -17.21 11.56
CA LEU A 212 50.48 -15.88 11.92
C LEU A 212 49.58 -14.88 11.19
N ASN A 213 48.98 -13.96 11.93
CA ASN A 213 48.10 -12.91 11.39
C ASN A 213 48.71 -11.49 11.33
N PRO A 214 50.04 -11.27 11.19
CA PRO A 214 50.51 -9.93 10.88
C PRO A 214 50.08 -9.56 9.44
N PRO A 215 49.68 -8.30 9.20
CA PRO A 215 49.30 -7.86 7.86
C PRO A 215 50.49 -8.01 6.91
N ILE A 216 50.24 -8.52 5.71
CA ILE A 216 51.21 -8.57 4.62
C ILE A 216 51.05 -7.28 3.80
N PRO A 217 52.00 -6.33 3.85
CA PRO A 217 51.85 -5.05 3.17
C PRO A 217 51.65 -5.22 1.66
N GLY A 218 50.67 -4.52 1.09
CA GLY A 218 50.38 -4.57 -0.35
C GLY A 218 49.69 -5.86 -0.82
N PHE A 219 49.36 -6.78 0.08
CA PHE A 219 48.74 -8.06 -0.26
C PHE A 219 47.26 -8.11 0.15
N SER A 220 46.48 -7.26 -0.51
CA SER A 220 45.01 -7.29 -0.49
C SER A 220 44.51 -7.84 -1.80
N GLN A 221 43.65 -8.85 -1.76
CA GLN A 221 43.26 -9.61 -2.93
C GLN A 221 41.76 -9.46 -3.19
N GLN A 222 41.45 -8.80 -4.30
CA GLN A 222 40.08 -8.67 -4.78
C GLN A 222 39.74 -9.87 -5.65
N PHE A 223 38.68 -10.57 -5.29
CA PHE A 223 38.16 -11.71 -6.04
C PHE A 223 36.89 -11.32 -6.80
N CYS A 224 36.87 -11.70 -8.07
CA CYS A 224 35.82 -11.39 -9.03
C CYS A 224 35.38 -12.65 -9.77
N PHE A 225 34.26 -12.56 -10.48
CA PHE A 225 34.05 -13.42 -11.64
C PHE A 225 34.96 -12.92 -12.76
N ALA A 226 35.54 -13.86 -13.51
CA ALA A 226 36.40 -13.55 -14.64
C ALA A 226 35.83 -14.12 -15.92
N VAL A 227 35.90 -13.34 -16.98
CA VAL A 227 35.58 -13.74 -18.35
C VAL A 227 36.81 -13.51 -19.23
N ARG A 228 36.81 -14.03 -20.45
CA ARG A 228 37.87 -13.71 -21.41
C ARG A 228 37.91 -12.21 -21.69
N LYS A 229 39.11 -11.66 -21.88
CA LYS A 229 39.30 -10.28 -22.36
C LYS A 229 38.43 -9.99 -23.59
N GLY A 230 37.65 -8.91 -23.53
CA GLY A 230 36.78 -8.45 -24.61
C GLY A 230 35.39 -9.09 -24.63
N ASP A 231 35.07 -10.04 -23.74
CA ASP A 231 33.72 -10.59 -23.60
C ASP A 231 32.83 -9.68 -22.74
N HIS A 232 32.49 -8.51 -23.29
CA HIS A 232 31.72 -7.49 -22.58
C HIS A 232 30.27 -7.91 -22.30
N ALA A 233 29.69 -8.78 -23.13
CA ALA A 233 28.31 -9.23 -22.95
C ALA A 233 28.19 -10.18 -21.75
N THR A 234 29.06 -11.19 -21.65
CA THR A 234 29.08 -12.08 -20.49
C THR A 234 29.43 -11.31 -19.22
N LEU A 235 30.37 -10.35 -19.32
CA LEU A 235 30.74 -9.50 -18.19
C LEU A 235 29.57 -8.66 -17.67
N ALA A 236 28.81 -8.04 -18.58
CA ALA A 236 27.65 -7.22 -18.22
C ALA A 236 26.56 -8.07 -17.55
N LEU A 237 26.24 -9.23 -18.13
CA LEU A 237 25.30 -10.20 -17.59
C LEU A 237 25.66 -10.60 -16.14
N LEU A 238 26.93 -10.93 -15.91
CA LEU A 238 27.42 -11.34 -14.59
C LEU A 238 27.39 -10.18 -13.58
N ASN A 239 27.74 -8.96 -13.98
CA ASN A 239 27.66 -7.78 -13.11
C ASN A 239 26.22 -7.44 -12.72
N GLU A 240 25.28 -7.54 -13.66
CA GLU A 240 23.85 -7.31 -13.40
C GLU A 240 23.29 -8.37 -12.45
N GLY A 241 23.52 -9.65 -12.75
CA GLY A 241 23.10 -10.76 -11.88
C GLY A 241 23.69 -10.67 -10.47
N LEU A 242 24.99 -10.33 -10.37
CA LEU A 242 25.66 -10.10 -9.09
C LEU A 242 25.04 -8.92 -8.32
N SER A 243 24.72 -7.83 -9.01
CA SER A 243 24.08 -6.65 -8.39
C SER A 243 22.70 -7.00 -7.83
N LEU A 244 21.91 -7.77 -8.58
CA LEU A 244 20.61 -8.27 -8.12
C LEU A 244 20.73 -9.21 -6.91
N ALA A 245 21.74 -10.10 -6.90
CA ALA A 245 22.03 -11.01 -5.79
C ALA A 245 22.51 -10.29 -4.52
N ILE A 246 23.17 -9.15 -4.67
CA ILE A 246 23.54 -8.31 -3.53
C ILE A 246 22.30 -7.55 -3.01
N ALA A 247 21.49 -6.99 -3.90
CA ALA A 247 20.34 -6.17 -3.57
C ALA A 247 19.24 -6.94 -2.82
N ASP A 248 18.93 -8.17 -3.25
CA ASP A 248 17.89 -9.01 -2.63
C ASP A 248 18.38 -9.78 -1.38
N GLY A 249 19.66 -9.63 -1.03
CA GLY A 249 20.28 -10.28 0.11
C GLY A 249 20.72 -11.73 -0.11
N ALA A 250 20.66 -12.29 -1.33
CA ALA A 250 21.19 -13.62 -1.63
C ALA A 250 22.68 -13.74 -1.27
N TYR A 251 23.47 -12.71 -1.58
CA TYR A 251 24.87 -12.64 -1.16
C TYR A 251 25.03 -12.80 0.35
N ARG A 252 24.23 -12.08 1.15
CA ARG A 252 24.29 -12.13 2.62
C ARG A 252 23.92 -13.52 3.15
N ARG A 253 22.91 -14.16 2.57
CA ARG A 253 22.52 -15.54 2.91
C ARG A 253 23.62 -16.54 2.61
N LEU A 254 24.18 -16.51 1.40
CA LEU A 254 25.29 -17.38 1.02
C LEU A 254 26.53 -17.13 1.89
N HIS A 255 26.84 -15.86 2.17
CA HIS A 255 27.97 -15.53 3.01
C HIS A 255 27.78 -16.06 4.44
N ALA A 256 26.57 -15.97 5.00
CA ALA A 256 26.25 -16.56 6.30
C ALA A 256 26.36 -18.09 6.29
N LEU A 257 25.84 -18.75 5.25
CA LEU A 257 25.90 -20.21 5.08
C LEU A 257 27.35 -20.72 5.06
N TRP A 258 28.21 -20.03 4.31
CA TRP A 258 29.57 -20.50 4.05
C TRP A 258 30.60 -20.03 5.08
N PHE A 259 30.46 -18.85 5.70
CA PHE A 259 31.54 -18.26 6.51
C PHE A 259 31.21 -18.05 7.99
N ALA A 260 29.94 -18.07 8.40
CA ALA A 260 29.57 -17.68 9.77
C ALA A 260 30.25 -18.55 10.85
N SER A 261 30.38 -19.85 10.62
CA SER A 261 31.02 -20.78 11.58
C SER A 261 32.55 -20.63 11.67
N MET A 262 33.18 -19.98 10.69
CA MET A 262 34.64 -19.83 10.62
C MET A 262 35.16 -18.46 11.08
N GLU A 263 34.32 -17.42 10.95
CA GLU A 263 34.65 -16.05 11.38
C GLU A 263 34.28 -15.79 12.83
N LEU A 264 33.34 -16.54 13.39
CA LEU A 264 32.95 -16.43 14.78
C LEU A 264 33.93 -17.19 15.70
N PRO A 265 34.31 -16.62 16.86
CA PRO A 265 35.05 -17.36 17.87
C PRO A 265 34.25 -18.60 18.29
N SER A 266 34.86 -19.78 18.18
CA SER A 266 34.29 -21.05 18.65
C SER A 266 34.89 -21.50 19.98
N ASP A 267 35.93 -20.82 20.43
CA ASP A 267 36.73 -21.11 21.62
C ASP A 267 36.38 -20.23 22.83
N ARG A 268 35.55 -19.20 22.64
CA ARG A 268 35.09 -18.29 23.71
C ARG A 268 33.71 -17.72 23.44
N ALA A 269 33.02 -17.34 24.51
CA ALA A 269 31.79 -16.56 24.42
C ALA A 269 32.04 -15.19 23.76
N LEU A 270 31.07 -14.75 22.95
CA LEU A 270 31.01 -13.42 22.37
C LEU A 270 30.61 -12.40 23.44
N ILE A 271 31.37 -11.32 23.56
CA ILE A 271 31.08 -10.27 24.55
C ILE A 271 30.19 -9.21 23.92
N ILE A 272 28.94 -9.09 24.41
CA ILE A 272 27.98 -8.10 23.95
C ILE A 272 27.92 -6.96 24.98
N GLY A 273 28.39 -5.78 24.57
CA GLY A 273 28.46 -4.59 25.40
C GLY A 273 27.22 -3.71 25.38
N GLY A 274 27.16 -2.72 26.28
CA GLY A 274 26.15 -1.67 26.28
C GLY A 274 26.22 -0.77 27.51
N GLY A 275 25.42 0.31 27.51
CA GLY A 275 25.29 1.20 28.66
C GLY A 275 24.54 0.56 29.85
N ARG A 276 24.99 0.81 31.07
CA ARG A 276 24.42 0.26 32.31
C ARG A 276 23.24 1.04 32.92
N HIS A 277 22.91 2.22 32.39
CA HIS A 277 21.88 3.13 32.93
C HIS A 277 20.93 3.63 31.84
N PHE A 278 20.23 2.72 31.15
CA PHE A 278 19.26 3.07 30.10
C PHE A 278 17.98 2.21 30.18
N PRO A 279 17.26 2.18 31.31
CA PRO A 279 16.01 1.42 31.44
C PRO A 279 14.87 2.06 30.62
N PRO A 280 13.90 1.27 30.11
CA PRO A 280 13.76 -0.19 30.24
C PRO A 280 14.57 -0.99 29.20
N PHE A 281 15.40 -0.35 28.37
CA PHE A 281 16.15 -0.99 27.29
C PHE A 281 17.29 -1.88 27.80
N LYS A 282 18.23 -1.30 28.55
CA LYS A 282 19.35 -2.01 29.16
C LYS A 282 19.84 -1.30 30.41
N TYR A 283 19.95 -2.06 31.49
CA TYR A 283 20.43 -1.55 32.76
C TYR A 283 20.89 -2.71 33.66
N LEU A 284 21.57 -2.38 34.75
CA LEU A 284 21.87 -3.34 35.80
C LEU A 284 20.73 -3.34 36.82
N ASP A 285 20.20 -4.53 37.14
CA ASP A 285 19.22 -4.69 38.22
C ASP A 285 19.86 -4.43 39.60
N GLU A 286 19.06 -4.48 40.67
CA GLU A 286 19.54 -4.28 42.05
C GLU A 286 20.62 -5.29 42.48
N ARG A 287 20.74 -6.41 41.78
CA ARG A 287 21.75 -7.45 42.02
C ARG A 287 22.97 -7.31 41.10
N GLY A 288 23.05 -6.23 40.32
CA GLY A 288 24.14 -5.98 39.38
C GLY A 288 24.10 -6.85 38.12
N ARG A 289 22.96 -7.45 37.78
CA ARG A 289 22.83 -8.32 36.59
C ARG A 289 22.28 -7.52 35.41
N PRO A 290 22.78 -7.76 34.18
CA PRO A 290 22.18 -7.18 32.97
C PRO A 290 20.70 -7.56 32.82
N CYS A 291 19.87 -6.54 32.68
CA CYS A 291 18.42 -6.59 32.56
C CYS A 291 17.91 -5.56 31.54
N GLY A 292 16.69 -5.76 31.02
CA GLY A 292 16.05 -4.88 30.06
C GLY A 292 15.73 -5.55 28.72
N PHE A 293 14.99 -4.82 27.88
CA PHE A 293 14.56 -5.27 26.55
C PHE A 293 15.73 -5.74 25.67
N ASP A 294 16.79 -4.94 25.53
CA ASP A 294 17.94 -5.28 24.68
C ASP A 294 18.61 -6.56 25.15
N VAL A 295 18.66 -6.76 26.47
CA VAL A 295 19.30 -7.90 27.10
C VAL A 295 18.51 -9.18 26.83
N ASP A 296 17.19 -9.14 27.02
CA ASP A 296 16.31 -10.27 26.73
C ASP A 296 16.26 -10.58 25.23
N LEU A 297 16.24 -9.55 24.39
CA LEU A 297 16.32 -9.66 22.94
C LEU A 297 17.63 -10.35 22.51
N THR A 298 18.77 -9.89 23.03
CA THR A 298 20.09 -10.47 22.73
C THR A 298 20.15 -11.94 23.13
N ARG A 299 19.63 -12.29 24.32
CA ARG A 299 19.58 -13.69 24.79
C ARG A 299 18.69 -14.55 23.89
N ALA A 300 17.55 -14.03 23.44
CA ALA A 300 16.65 -14.75 22.54
C ALA A 300 17.31 -15.01 21.18
N ILE A 301 17.92 -13.98 20.58
CA ILE A 301 18.69 -14.10 19.33
C ILE A 301 19.80 -15.14 19.48
N ALA A 302 20.59 -15.05 20.56
CA ALA A 302 21.70 -15.96 20.79
C ALA A 302 21.25 -17.43 20.90
N ARG A 303 20.13 -17.71 21.58
CA ARG A 303 19.55 -19.06 21.63
C ARG A 303 19.07 -19.55 20.27
N GLU A 304 18.42 -18.68 19.49
CA GLU A 304 17.88 -19.02 18.16
C GLU A 304 18.98 -19.42 17.18
N VAL A 305 20.10 -18.70 17.17
CA VAL A 305 21.22 -18.95 16.23
C VAL A 305 22.40 -19.70 16.85
N GLY A 306 22.24 -20.23 18.07
CA GLY A 306 23.27 -21.04 18.73
C GLY A 306 24.56 -20.29 19.07
N LEU A 307 24.49 -18.99 19.36
CA LEU A 307 25.64 -18.20 19.79
C LEU A 307 25.84 -18.30 21.30
N ASP A 308 27.07 -18.54 21.73
CA ASP A 308 27.47 -18.35 23.13
C ASP A 308 27.79 -16.87 23.37
N VAL A 309 26.99 -16.20 24.20
CA VAL A 309 27.09 -14.76 24.45
C VAL A 309 27.21 -14.45 25.94
N ARG A 310 28.09 -13.51 26.26
CA ARG A 310 28.22 -12.89 27.58
C ARG A 310 27.90 -11.40 27.48
N ILE A 311 26.89 -10.95 28.22
CA ILE A 311 26.48 -9.55 28.21
C ILE A 311 27.25 -8.78 29.29
N GLN A 312 27.88 -7.67 28.91
CA GLN A 312 28.63 -6.78 29.81
C GLN A 312 28.11 -5.35 29.68
N LEU A 313 27.46 -4.84 30.73
CA LEU A 313 26.98 -3.45 30.75
C LEU A 313 27.94 -2.57 31.56
N GLY A 314 28.38 -1.48 30.94
CA GLY A 314 29.35 -0.54 31.51
C GLY A 314 28.93 0.91 31.36
N ASN A 315 29.85 1.82 31.61
CA ASN A 315 29.69 3.21 31.21
C ASN A 315 29.64 3.30 29.67
N TRP A 316 28.80 4.19 29.13
CA TRP A 316 28.52 4.21 27.69
C TRP A 316 29.74 4.58 26.84
N PRO A 317 30.46 5.69 27.10
CA PRO A 317 31.68 6.03 26.35
C PRO A 317 32.72 4.91 26.35
N ASP A 318 32.94 4.27 27.50
CA ASP A 318 33.92 3.19 27.64
C ASP A 318 33.52 1.95 26.84
N SER A 319 32.21 1.66 26.74
CA SER A 319 31.71 0.53 25.93
C SER A 319 31.95 0.77 24.45
N VAL A 320 31.71 1.99 23.95
CA VAL A 320 31.98 2.35 22.55
C VAL A 320 33.48 2.24 22.23
N GLU A 321 34.34 2.70 23.14
CA GLU A 321 35.79 2.60 22.98
C GLU A 321 36.28 1.14 23.06
N ALA A 322 35.73 0.33 23.96
CA ALA A 322 36.00 -1.10 24.03
C ALA A 322 35.61 -1.83 22.74
N LEU A 323 34.50 -1.45 22.09
CA LEU A 323 34.12 -1.99 20.79
C LEU A 323 35.15 -1.60 19.72
N ARG A 324 35.60 -0.35 19.72
CA ARG A 324 36.60 0.16 18.78
C ARG A 324 37.94 -0.57 18.91
N LYS A 325 38.35 -0.90 20.14
CA LYS A 325 39.56 -1.68 20.44
C LYS A 325 39.39 -3.18 20.19
N GLY A 326 38.17 -3.66 19.97
CA GLY A 326 37.86 -5.08 19.80
C GLY A 326 37.86 -5.89 21.11
N GLU A 327 37.79 -5.22 22.26
CA GLU A 327 37.67 -5.82 23.59
C GLU A 327 36.27 -6.41 23.83
N ILE A 328 35.25 -5.81 23.21
CA ILE A 328 33.90 -6.37 23.09
C ILE A 328 33.58 -6.64 21.62
N ASP A 329 32.72 -7.61 21.36
CA ASP A 329 32.46 -8.11 20.00
C ASP A 329 31.32 -7.36 19.28
N ALA A 330 30.31 -6.93 20.03
CA ALA A 330 29.20 -6.12 19.54
C ALA A 330 28.64 -5.23 20.67
N ILE A 331 27.93 -4.17 20.32
CA ILE A 331 27.08 -3.40 21.25
C ILE A 331 25.61 -3.64 20.92
N GLN A 332 24.82 -3.94 21.94
CA GLN A 332 23.36 -3.99 21.83
C GLN A 332 22.76 -2.59 22.01
N GLY A 333 21.81 -2.22 21.15
CA GLY A 333 21.03 -0.99 21.28
C GLY A 333 21.87 0.27 21.19
N MET A 334 22.45 0.50 20.01
CA MET A 334 23.12 1.74 19.67
C MET A 334 22.25 2.55 18.72
N PHE A 335 22.13 3.85 18.98
CA PHE A 335 21.57 4.79 18.00
C PHE A 335 22.50 4.90 16.80
N TYR A 336 21.94 4.71 15.61
CA TYR A 336 22.62 4.98 14.37
C TYR A 336 22.95 6.48 14.25
N SER A 337 24.18 6.79 13.84
CA SER A 337 24.55 8.13 13.39
C SER A 337 25.60 8.04 12.29
N GLN A 338 25.68 9.08 11.46
CA GLN A 338 26.66 9.11 10.37
C GLN A 338 28.09 9.12 10.92
N GLU A 339 28.34 9.82 12.03
CA GLU A 339 29.66 9.83 12.67
C GLU A 339 30.10 8.42 13.11
N ARG A 340 29.20 7.66 13.75
CA ARG A 340 29.48 6.28 14.19
C ARG A 340 29.63 5.31 13.03
N ALA A 341 28.83 5.46 11.98
CA ALA A 341 28.86 4.59 10.80
C ALA A 341 30.19 4.64 10.02
N ARG A 342 31.01 5.69 10.23
CA ARG A 342 32.37 5.79 9.67
C ARG A 342 33.31 4.73 10.20
N PHE A 343 33.15 4.30 11.45
CA PHE A 343 34.06 3.37 12.12
C PHE A 343 33.38 2.11 12.69
N LEU A 344 32.04 2.02 12.62
CA LEU A 344 31.24 0.85 13.01
C LEU A 344 30.36 0.36 11.86
N ASP A 345 30.00 -0.91 11.90
CA ASP A 345 28.95 -1.50 11.06
C ASP A 345 27.69 -1.77 11.90
N PHE A 346 26.51 -1.57 11.31
CA PHE A 346 25.22 -1.61 12.00
C PHE A 346 24.29 -2.67 11.43
N SER A 347 23.55 -3.35 12.31
CA SER A 347 22.48 -4.25 11.90
C SER A 347 21.32 -3.46 11.32
N PRO A 348 20.36 -4.10 10.63
CA PRO A 348 19.04 -3.50 10.46
C PRO A 348 18.48 -3.04 11.81
N ARG A 349 17.78 -1.90 11.81
CA ARG A 349 17.11 -1.42 13.02
C ARG A 349 16.09 -2.45 13.52
N TYR A 350 16.09 -2.72 14.82
CA TYR A 350 15.05 -3.55 15.41
C TYR A 350 13.93 -2.71 16.02
N MET A 351 14.21 -1.47 16.42
CA MET A 351 13.22 -0.51 16.90
C MET A 351 13.61 0.93 16.57
N VAL A 352 12.67 1.85 16.77
CA VAL A 352 12.88 3.30 16.72
C VAL A 352 12.64 3.83 18.12
N VAL A 353 13.59 4.62 18.62
CA VAL A 353 13.45 5.26 19.94
C VAL A 353 13.12 6.73 19.75
N ASN A 354 12.05 7.15 20.41
CA ASN A 354 11.54 8.50 20.33
C ASN A 354 12.09 9.36 21.47
N GLY A 355 12.72 10.48 21.12
CA GLY A 355 13.15 11.49 22.07
C GLY A 355 12.08 12.55 22.31
N VAL A 356 11.94 12.94 23.57
CA VAL A 356 10.98 13.95 24.03
C VAL A 356 11.69 15.03 24.83
N SER A 357 11.12 16.23 24.80
CA SER A 357 11.51 17.29 25.71
C SER A 357 10.80 17.07 27.04
N VAL A 358 11.48 17.35 28.14
CA VAL A 358 10.95 17.22 29.50
C VAL A 358 11.18 18.54 30.23
N MET A 359 10.14 19.07 30.86
CA MET A 359 10.17 20.34 31.60
C MET A 359 9.40 20.19 32.90
N ARG A 360 9.52 21.17 33.80
CA ARG A 360 8.64 21.25 34.98
C ARG A 360 7.25 21.73 34.58
N LYS A 361 6.23 21.29 35.31
CA LYS A 361 4.85 21.74 35.11
C LYS A 361 4.76 23.25 35.37
N GLY A 362 4.19 23.98 34.41
CA GLY A 362 3.96 25.43 34.53
C GLY A 362 5.13 26.33 34.12
N THR A 363 6.23 25.79 33.56
CA THR A 363 7.37 26.61 33.11
C THR A 363 7.22 27.20 31.70
N GLY A 364 6.19 26.81 30.93
CA GLY A 364 5.95 27.30 29.57
C GLY A 364 5.53 26.20 28.60
N PRO A 365 5.43 26.51 27.29
CA PRO A 365 5.16 25.51 26.26
C PRO A 365 6.35 24.55 26.12
N LEU A 366 6.05 23.27 25.92
CA LEU A 366 7.06 22.24 25.65
C LEU A 366 7.64 22.44 24.23
N PRO A 367 8.97 22.41 24.05
CA PRO A 367 9.57 22.41 22.72
C PRO A 367 9.20 21.13 21.98
N GLU A 368 8.50 21.26 20.86
CA GLU A 368 8.09 20.14 20.00
C GLU A 368 8.90 20.05 18.69
N THR A 369 9.76 21.03 18.42
CA THR A 369 10.65 21.04 17.26
C THR A 369 12.10 21.31 17.66
N PHE A 370 13.03 20.98 16.78
CA PHE A 370 14.44 21.25 16.96
C PHE A 370 14.75 22.75 17.06
N GLU A 371 14.07 23.57 16.25
CA GLU A 371 14.24 25.02 16.22
C GLU A 371 13.77 25.67 17.53
N ALA A 372 12.76 25.09 18.18
CA ALA A 372 12.27 25.55 19.48
C ALA A 372 13.28 25.31 20.62
N LEU A 373 14.35 24.53 20.39
CA LEU A 373 15.44 24.33 21.37
C LEU A 373 16.48 25.46 21.35
N ALA A 374 16.46 26.33 20.34
CA ALA A 374 17.43 27.41 20.21
C ALA A 374 17.36 28.39 21.39
N GLY A 375 18.52 28.69 21.97
CA GLY A 375 18.69 29.60 23.11
C GLY A 375 18.22 29.03 24.46
N LEU A 376 17.65 27.82 24.49
CA LEU A 376 17.21 27.19 25.75
C LEU A 376 18.39 26.62 26.54
N ASP A 377 18.21 26.58 27.86
CA ASP A 377 19.09 25.86 28.79
C ASP A 377 18.67 24.39 28.88
N LEU A 378 19.54 23.51 28.36
CA LEU A 378 19.26 22.10 28.11
C LEU A 378 20.15 21.18 28.94
N ALA A 379 19.53 20.21 29.62
CA ALA A 379 20.23 19.04 30.15
C ALA A 379 20.17 17.89 29.15
N VAL A 380 21.33 17.33 28.78
CA VAL A 380 21.43 16.23 27.81
C VAL A 380 22.41 15.18 28.31
N GLN A 381 22.17 13.90 28.03
CA GLN A 381 23.12 12.86 28.37
C GLN A 381 24.42 12.98 27.54
N ALA A 382 25.57 12.86 28.20
CA ALA A 382 26.87 12.86 27.54
C ALA A 382 27.00 11.71 26.50
N GLY A 383 27.40 12.06 25.28
CA GLY A 383 27.59 11.10 24.18
C GLY A 383 26.30 10.65 23.49
N ASP A 384 25.17 11.30 23.74
CA ASP A 384 23.91 11.09 23.02
C ASP A 384 23.98 11.69 21.60
N THR A 385 23.32 11.05 20.64
CA THR A 385 23.26 11.48 19.23
C THR A 385 22.57 12.82 19.04
N ILE A 386 21.74 13.26 20.00
CA ILE A 386 21.11 14.59 19.91
C ILE A 386 22.15 15.72 19.87
N LEU A 387 23.32 15.56 20.50
CA LEU A 387 24.40 16.54 20.44
C LEU A 387 24.96 16.68 19.00
N GLU A 388 25.03 15.56 18.27
CA GLU A 388 25.42 15.55 16.86
C GLU A 388 24.37 16.24 15.98
N GLU A 389 23.08 15.98 16.22
CA GLU A 389 21.97 16.61 15.50
C GLU A 389 21.91 18.13 15.72
N LEU A 390 22.03 18.61 16.97
CA LEU A 390 22.05 20.04 17.29
C LEU A 390 23.20 20.75 16.56
N ARG A 391 24.40 20.16 16.58
CA ARG A 391 25.58 20.69 15.88
C ARG A 391 25.38 20.70 14.37
N THR A 392 24.88 19.61 13.79
CA THR A 392 24.71 19.45 12.34
C THR A 392 23.69 20.43 11.77
N ARG A 393 22.63 20.72 12.53
CA ARG A 393 21.58 21.68 12.16
C ARG A 393 21.94 23.13 12.49
N GLY A 394 23.06 23.38 13.17
CA GLY A 394 23.48 24.72 13.58
C GLY A 394 22.60 25.34 14.67
N ILE A 395 21.94 24.53 15.49
CA ILE A 395 21.05 25.01 16.56
C ILE A 395 21.91 25.40 17.76
N GLN A 396 21.92 26.68 18.10
CA GLN A 396 22.64 27.19 19.26
C GLN A 396 21.75 27.11 20.49
N ALA A 397 22.03 26.14 21.38
CA ALA A 397 21.39 25.98 22.67
C ALA A 397 22.46 25.93 23.78
N ASN A 398 22.09 26.32 25.01
CA ASN A 398 22.97 26.25 26.16
C ASN A 398 22.91 24.82 26.74
N VAL A 399 23.76 23.93 26.23
CA VAL A 399 23.71 22.51 26.57
C VAL A 399 24.68 22.18 27.71
N THR A 400 24.14 21.63 28.79
CA THR A 400 24.90 20.99 29.87
C THR A 400 24.79 19.47 29.73
N THR A 401 25.94 18.79 29.70
CA THR A 401 25.98 17.33 29.59
C THR A 401 26.05 16.66 30.96
N VAL A 402 25.25 15.62 31.16
CA VAL A 402 25.21 14.82 32.40
C VAL A 402 25.40 13.32 32.12
N PRO A 403 25.80 12.49 33.10
CA PRO A 403 26.20 11.11 32.82
C PRO A 403 25.06 10.17 32.37
N THR A 404 23.84 10.34 32.89
CA THR A 404 22.72 9.42 32.65
C THR A 404 21.41 10.15 32.31
N GLN A 405 20.46 9.43 31.68
CA GLN A 405 19.08 9.92 31.48
C GLN A 405 18.38 10.24 32.81
N GLU A 406 18.69 9.49 33.86
CA GLU A 406 18.15 9.75 35.20
C GLU A 406 18.61 11.11 35.73
N ASP A 407 19.90 11.43 35.53
CA ASP A 407 20.46 12.73 35.91
C ASP A 407 19.81 13.86 35.11
N VAL A 408 19.59 13.68 33.79
CA VAL A 408 18.88 14.68 32.95
C VAL A 408 17.54 15.06 33.58
N LEU A 409 16.74 14.05 33.93
CA LEU A 409 15.41 14.27 34.51
C LEU A 409 15.48 14.87 35.91
N ARG A 410 16.48 14.46 36.71
CA ARG A 410 16.72 14.99 38.06
C ARG A 410 17.08 16.48 38.03
N GLU A 411 17.98 16.88 37.14
CA GLU A 411 18.36 18.29 36.95
C GLU A 411 17.15 19.16 36.60
N VAL A 412 16.27 18.69 35.72
CA VAL A 412 15.03 19.40 35.36
C VAL A 412 14.05 19.40 36.52
N ALA A 413 13.87 18.27 37.22
CA ALA A 413 12.95 18.16 38.36
C ALA A 413 13.34 19.12 39.49
N GLU A 414 14.64 19.28 39.73
CA GLU A 414 15.20 20.08 40.83
C GLU A 414 15.36 21.57 40.50
N GLY A 415 15.06 21.99 39.26
CA GLY A 415 15.12 23.41 38.92
C GLY A 415 16.41 23.88 38.26
N ARG A 416 17.42 23.02 38.14
CA ARG A 416 18.76 23.40 37.69
C ARG A 416 18.84 23.72 36.20
N HIS A 417 18.05 23.00 35.39
CA HIS A 417 17.90 23.26 33.97
C HIS A 417 16.43 23.50 33.58
N LEU A 418 16.23 24.24 32.48
CA LEU A 418 14.90 24.57 31.97
C LEU A 418 14.25 23.37 31.28
N CYS A 419 14.98 22.69 30.41
CA CYS A 419 14.49 21.58 29.60
C CYS A 419 15.51 20.43 29.58
N GLY A 420 15.03 19.19 29.62
CA GLY A 420 15.86 18.00 29.49
C GLY A 420 15.44 17.23 28.24
N ILE A 421 16.42 16.68 27.52
CA ILE A 421 16.12 15.80 26.39
C ILE A 421 16.32 14.35 26.82
N ALA A 422 15.26 13.56 26.70
CA ALA A 422 15.28 12.17 27.11
C ALA A 422 14.55 11.23 26.15
N ALA A 423 14.96 9.97 26.10
CA ALA A 423 14.17 8.94 25.45
C ALA A 423 12.84 8.77 26.20
N ARG A 424 11.70 8.74 25.50
CA ARG A 424 10.36 8.70 26.11
C ARG A 424 10.20 7.59 27.13
N ALA A 425 10.60 6.37 26.77
CA ALA A 425 10.49 5.22 27.68
C ALA A 425 11.36 5.38 28.93
N CYS A 426 12.55 5.99 28.81
CA CYS A 426 13.40 6.32 29.96
C CYS A 426 12.75 7.39 30.84
N ALA A 427 12.21 8.45 30.24
CA ALA A 427 11.50 9.51 30.96
C ALA A 427 10.33 8.95 31.77
N LEU A 428 9.45 8.17 31.13
CA LEU A 428 8.32 7.52 31.79
C LEU A 428 8.76 6.57 32.91
N HIS A 429 9.79 5.75 32.64
CA HIS A 429 10.33 4.82 33.63
C HIS A 429 10.80 5.54 34.89
N PHE A 430 11.65 6.56 34.75
CA PHE A 430 12.21 7.28 35.90
C PHE A 430 11.20 8.18 36.60
N MET A 431 10.30 8.83 35.86
CA MET A 431 9.20 9.59 36.45
C MET A 431 8.32 8.70 37.33
N HIS A 432 8.01 7.49 36.87
CA HIS A 432 7.27 6.50 37.67
C HIS A 432 8.09 5.99 38.86
N LYS A 433 9.35 5.59 38.63
CA LYS A 433 10.26 5.05 39.66
C LYS A 433 10.46 6.02 40.83
N HIS A 434 10.65 7.31 40.55
CA HIS A 434 10.92 8.35 41.54
C HIS A 434 9.67 9.11 42.00
N GLY A 435 8.51 8.89 41.38
CA GLY A 435 7.29 9.63 41.68
C GLY A 435 7.37 11.12 41.31
N TRP A 436 8.11 11.49 40.27
CA TRP A 436 8.22 12.88 39.81
C TRP A 436 6.95 13.35 39.11
N THR A 437 5.99 13.87 39.88
CA THR A 437 4.73 14.43 39.38
C THR A 437 4.84 15.88 38.90
N ASN A 438 5.98 16.53 39.16
CA ASN A 438 6.27 17.90 38.76
C ASN A 438 6.84 18.01 37.32
N LEU A 439 7.12 16.89 36.65
CA LEU A 439 7.63 16.86 35.29
C LEU A 439 6.49 16.63 34.27
N VAL A 440 6.62 17.28 33.11
CA VAL A 440 5.79 17.10 31.91
C VAL A 440 6.70 16.87 30.72
N TYR A 441 6.23 16.14 29.71
CA TYR A 441 6.99 15.81 28.51
C TYR A 441 6.18 16.04 27.23
N SER A 442 6.84 16.23 26.09
CA SER A 442 6.18 16.45 24.80
C SER A 442 5.43 15.21 24.30
N GLU A 443 4.17 15.37 23.89
CA GLU A 443 3.37 14.27 23.31
C GLU A 443 3.91 13.83 21.95
N GLN A 444 4.45 14.77 21.18
CA GLN A 444 5.15 14.49 19.94
C GLN A 444 6.64 14.27 20.20
N ALA A 445 7.20 13.27 19.50
CA ALA A 445 8.63 13.07 19.48
C ALA A 445 9.23 14.05 18.47
N PHE A 446 10.08 14.96 18.93
CA PHE A 446 10.72 15.93 18.03
C PHE A 446 11.93 15.32 17.29
N TYR A 447 12.42 14.16 17.75
CA TYR A 447 13.36 13.32 17.01
C TYR A 447 13.14 11.83 17.30
N SER A 448 13.48 11.01 16.31
CA SER A 448 13.42 9.56 16.38
C SER A 448 14.75 9.01 15.88
N ALA A 449 15.32 8.08 16.64
CA ALA A 449 16.62 7.48 16.33
C ALA A 449 16.48 5.99 16.03
N ASP A 450 17.09 5.56 14.93
CA ASP A 450 17.18 4.16 14.56
C ASP A 450 18.05 3.40 15.57
N TYR A 451 17.51 2.31 16.11
CA TYR A 451 18.14 1.53 17.18
C TYR A 451 18.44 0.11 16.71
N GLY A 452 19.72 -0.27 16.85
CA GLY A 452 20.22 -1.55 16.33
C GLY A 452 21.43 -2.07 17.08
N TYR A 453 21.99 -3.16 16.57
CA TYR A 453 23.30 -3.67 17.00
C TYR A 453 24.41 -2.98 16.21
N ALA A 454 25.55 -2.80 16.86
CA ALA A 454 26.76 -2.28 16.21
C ALA A 454 27.94 -3.23 16.45
N VAL A 455 28.79 -3.40 15.44
CA VAL A 455 30.06 -4.13 15.52
C VAL A 455 31.20 -3.27 14.97
N ALA A 456 32.43 -3.59 15.32
CA ALA A 456 33.59 -2.98 14.67
C ALA A 456 33.60 -3.29 13.15
N LYS A 457 34.10 -2.35 12.33
CA LYS A 457 34.19 -2.52 10.87
C LYS A 457 34.80 -3.87 10.47
N GLY A 458 34.17 -4.53 9.52
CA GLY A 458 34.65 -5.81 8.97
C GLY A 458 34.19 -7.06 9.74
N ARG A 459 33.45 -6.93 10.85
CA ARG A 459 32.84 -8.06 11.57
C ARG A 459 31.47 -8.45 11.01
N GLN A 460 31.38 -8.57 9.69
CA GLN A 460 30.11 -8.77 8.98
C GLN A 460 29.45 -10.13 9.28
N ALA A 461 30.21 -11.21 9.51
CA ALA A 461 29.60 -12.48 9.89
C ALA A 461 28.83 -12.43 11.22
N LEU A 462 29.40 -11.77 12.24
CA LEU A 462 28.71 -11.59 13.52
C LEU A 462 27.43 -10.79 13.35
N LEU A 463 27.52 -9.68 12.62
CA LEU A 463 26.37 -8.83 12.34
C LEU A 463 25.28 -9.56 11.56
N SER A 464 25.68 -10.39 10.59
CA SER A 464 24.79 -11.23 9.79
C SER A 464 24.08 -12.26 10.66
N LYS A 465 24.80 -12.97 11.54
CA LYS A 465 24.18 -13.93 12.47
C LYS A 465 23.23 -13.29 13.47
N ILE A 466 23.57 -12.12 14.00
CA ILE A 466 22.64 -11.36 14.85
C ILE A 466 21.39 -10.96 14.05
N SER A 467 21.56 -10.53 12.80
CA SER A 467 20.44 -10.10 11.93
C SER A 467 19.54 -11.26 11.50
N GLU A 468 20.12 -12.44 11.26
CA GLU A 468 19.41 -13.69 10.97
C GLU A 468 18.57 -14.11 12.17
N GLY A 469 19.18 -14.17 13.36
CA GLY A 469 18.46 -14.51 14.59
C GLY A 469 17.37 -13.51 14.91
N LEU A 470 17.61 -12.21 14.71
CA LEU A 470 16.57 -11.17 14.86
C LEU A 470 15.39 -11.41 13.92
N SER A 471 15.65 -11.75 12.65
CA SER A 471 14.59 -12.05 11.67
C SER A 471 13.80 -13.29 12.07
N ALA A 472 14.47 -14.34 12.53
CA ALA A 472 13.84 -15.58 12.99
C ALA A 472 12.92 -15.36 14.20
N ILE A 473 13.38 -14.63 15.23
CA ILE A 473 12.53 -14.35 16.41
C ILE A 473 11.39 -13.37 16.13
N LYS A 474 11.52 -12.52 15.11
CA LYS A 474 10.41 -11.69 14.62
C LYS A 474 9.36 -12.55 13.94
N ALA A 475 9.78 -13.47 13.08
CA ALA A 475 8.88 -14.40 12.39
C ALA A 475 8.14 -15.34 13.35
N SER A 476 8.80 -15.79 14.43
CA SER A 476 8.17 -16.65 15.45
C SER A 476 7.25 -15.91 16.44
N GLY A 477 7.22 -14.56 16.38
CA GLY A 477 6.47 -13.73 17.33
C GLY A 477 7.12 -13.58 18.71
N GLU A 478 8.28 -14.21 18.96
CA GLU A 478 9.01 -14.08 20.22
C GLU A 478 9.49 -12.64 20.48
N TYR A 479 9.88 -11.93 19.42
CA TYR A 479 10.18 -10.49 19.49
C TYR A 479 9.03 -9.70 20.11
N GLN A 480 7.80 -9.95 19.67
CA GLN A 480 6.62 -9.23 20.16
C GLN A 480 6.38 -9.52 21.64
N LYS A 481 6.52 -10.77 22.08
CA LYS A 481 6.38 -11.11 23.52
C LYS A 481 7.41 -10.40 24.39
N ILE A 482 8.65 -10.30 23.93
CA ILE A 482 9.71 -9.56 24.63
C ILE A 482 9.37 -8.07 24.64
N TYR A 483 8.94 -7.52 23.51
CA TYR A 483 8.52 -6.13 23.39
C TYR A 483 7.38 -5.79 24.37
N ASP A 484 6.30 -6.56 24.35
CA ASP A 484 5.12 -6.34 25.20
C ASP A 484 5.45 -6.45 26.69
N ARG A 485 6.35 -7.37 27.06
CA ARG A 485 6.82 -7.51 28.45
C ARG A 485 7.48 -6.24 28.98
N TRP A 486 8.27 -5.56 28.14
CA TRP A 486 9.07 -4.42 28.55
C TRP A 486 8.38 -3.08 28.29
N PHE A 487 7.60 -2.97 27.21
CA PHE A 487 6.99 -1.72 26.76
C PHE A 487 5.47 -1.68 26.89
N GLY A 488 4.79 -2.80 27.14
CA GLY A 488 3.33 -2.86 27.21
C GLY A 488 2.71 -1.98 28.31
N ALA A 489 3.47 -1.66 29.38
CA ALA A 489 3.03 -0.73 30.42
C ALA A 489 3.16 0.76 30.04
N TYR A 490 3.93 1.08 28.99
CA TYR A 490 4.20 2.46 28.54
C TYR A 490 3.43 2.83 27.27
N GLU A 491 2.80 1.87 26.60
CA GLU A 491 1.93 2.14 25.45
C GLU A 491 0.48 2.33 25.93
N PRO A 492 -0.27 3.26 25.34
CA PRO A 492 -1.71 3.33 25.58
C PRO A 492 -2.31 2.00 25.15
N GLU A 493 -3.08 1.36 26.04
CA GLU A 493 -3.64 0.04 25.76
C GLU A 493 -4.28 0.00 24.37
N PRO A 494 -3.95 -1.00 23.52
CA PRO A 494 -4.62 -1.17 22.25
C PRO A 494 -6.13 -1.12 22.50
N ILE A 495 -6.87 -0.43 21.62
CA ILE A 495 -8.31 -0.18 21.79
C ILE A 495 -8.98 -1.53 22.06
N GLY A 496 -9.26 -1.82 23.34
CA GLY A 496 -9.80 -3.11 23.74
C GLY A 496 -11.10 -3.34 22.99
N TRP A 497 -11.43 -4.61 22.72
CA TRP A 497 -12.63 -4.98 21.96
C TRP A 497 -13.90 -4.25 22.45
N ILE A 498 -13.99 -3.91 23.73
CA ILE A 498 -15.06 -3.10 24.33
C ILE A 498 -15.07 -1.65 23.82
N LYS A 499 -13.92 -0.97 23.71
CA LYS A 499 -13.83 0.38 23.14
C LYS A 499 -14.07 0.36 21.62
N ALA A 500 -13.57 -0.66 20.91
CA ALA A 500 -13.84 -0.83 19.48
C ALA A 500 -15.34 -1.05 19.23
N LEU A 501 -15.99 -1.90 20.04
CA LEU A 501 -17.43 -2.12 20.00
C LEU A 501 -18.22 -0.83 20.30
N LYS A 502 -17.75 0.01 21.25
CA LYS A 502 -18.34 1.32 21.51
C LYS A 502 -18.23 2.26 20.32
N TYR A 503 -17.08 2.34 19.64
CA TYR A 503 -16.91 3.16 18.44
C TYR A 503 -17.75 2.66 17.27
N VAL A 504 -17.79 1.34 17.06
CA VAL A 504 -18.69 0.72 16.08
C VAL A 504 -20.14 1.03 16.43
N ALA A 505 -20.53 0.98 17.71
CA ALA A 505 -21.88 1.34 18.14
C ALA A 505 -22.20 2.83 17.89
N TYR A 506 -21.24 3.74 18.11
CA TYR A 506 -21.43 5.17 17.81
C TYR A 506 -21.71 5.44 16.33
N VAL A 507 -21.21 4.61 15.42
CA VAL A 507 -21.50 4.74 13.99
C VAL A 507 -22.73 3.91 13.60
N ALA A 508 -22.83 2.67 14.06
CA ALA A 508 -23.88 1.73 13.67
C ALA A 508 -25.25 2.10 14.22
N VAL A 509 -25.36 2.60 15.46
CA VAL A 509 -26.66 2.94 16.06
C VAL A 509 -27.34 4.11 15.32
N PRO A 510 -26.67 5.24 15.04
CA PRO A 510 -27.26 6.30 14.21
C PRO A 510 -27.64 5.82 12.81
N LEU A 511 -26.79 5.00 12.18
CA LEU A 511 -27.03 4.49 10.82
C LEU A 511 -28.24 3.54 10.79
N LEU A 512 -28.39 2.69 11.81
CA LEU A 512 -29.57 1.84 12.00
C LEU A 512 -30.82 2.66 12.31
N LEU A 513 -30.72 3.74 13.11
CA LEU A 513 -31.84 4.64 13.37
C LEU A 513 -32.28 5.37 12.09
N ILE A 514 -31.35 5.83 11.27
CA ILE A 514 -31.65 6.45 9.97
C ILE A 514 -32.28 5.42 9.03
N ALA A 515 -31.75 4.20 8.97
CA ALA A 515 -32.33 3.13 8.17
C ALA A 515 -33.75 2.74 8.65
N LEU A 516 -33.97 2.68 9.96
CA LEU A 516 -35.28 2.42 10.55
C LEU A 516 -36.26 3.55 10.24
N LEU A 517 -35.84 4.81 10.37
CA LEU A 517 -36.65 5.98 10.00
C LEU A 517 -37.00 5.95 8.50
N ALA A 518 -36.05 5.61 7.64
CA ALA A 518 -36.29 5.47 6.20
C ALA A 518 -37.26 4.32 5.89
N LEU A 519 -37.17 3.19 6.60
CA LEU A 519 -38.09 2.07 6.47
C LEU A 519 -39.50 2.44 6.95
N VAL A 520 -39.64 3.08 8.11
CA VAL A 520 -40.92 3.56 8.64
C VAL A 520 -41.53 4.60 7.71
N TRP A 521 -40.72 5.53 7.19
CA TRP A 521 -41.14 6.51 6.20
C TRP A 521 -41.62 5.84 4.92
N SER A 522 -40.85 4.89 4.38
CA SER A 522 -41.21 4.14 3.17
C SER A 522 -42.51 3.33 3.37
N TRP A 523 -42.66 2.70 4.53
CA TRP A 523 -43.86 1.94 4.86
C TRP A 523 -45.10 2.84 5.01
N ASN A 524 -44.95 3.99 5.67
CA ASN A 524 -46.01 4.99 5.78
C ASN A 524 -46.37 5.57 4.41
N LEU A 525 -45.37 5.90 3.58
CA LEU A 525 -45.58 6.40 2.23
C LEU A 525 -46.33 5.38 1.36
N ARG A 526 -45.96 4.09 1.43
CA ARG A 526 -46.68 3.02 0.74
C ARG A 526 -48.13 2.91 1.21
N ARG A 527 -48.37 3.03 2.52
CA ARG A 527 -49.74 3.05 3.07
C ARG A 527 -50.54 4.25 2.56
N GLN A 528 -49.95 5.45 2.52
CA GLN A 528 -50.63 6.64 2.02
C GLN A 528 -50.93 6.56 0.52
N VAL A 529 -49.98 6.05 -0.28
CA VAL A 529 -50.18 5.83 -1.71
C VAL A 529 -51.29 4.80 -1.95
N ALA A 530 -51.31 3.70 -1.18
CA ALA A 530 -52.36 2.69 -1.27
C ALA A 530 -53.76 3.23 -0.91
N ALA A 531 -53.85 4.06 0.13
CA ALA A 531 -55.10 4.71 0.51
C ALA A 531 -55.59 5.70 -0.57
N ARG A 532 -54.70 6.56 -1.08
CA ARG A 532 -55.03 7.54 -2.13
C ARG A 532 -55.40 6.89 -3.47
N THR A 533 -54.74 5.78 -3.82
CA THR A 533 -55.08 5.02 -5.04
C THR A 533 -56.40 4.26 -4.91
N ALA A 534 -56.82 3.88 -3.70
CA ALA A 534 -58.15 3.32 -3.46
C ALA A 534 -59.25 4.40 -3.59
N ASP A 535 -59.06 5.57 -2.98
CA ASP A 535 -60.01 6.70 -3.09
C ASP A 535 -60.20 7.14 -4.55
N LEU A 536 -59.11 7.24 -5.31
CA LEU A 536 -59.16 7.67 -6.71
C LEU A 536 -59.91 6.66 -7.59
N ARG A 537 -59.75 5.36 -7.32
CA ARG A 537 -60.50 4.30 -8.03
C ARG A 537 -61.99 4.37 -7.73
N GLN A 538 -62.38 4.61 -6.48
CA GLN A 538 -63.80 4.78 -6.12
C GLN A 538 -64.48 5.93 -6.87
N VAL A 539 -63.79 7.06 -7.07
CA VAL A 539 -64.35 8.20 -7.81
C VAL A 539 -64.52 7.88 -9.30
N VAL A 540 -63.55 7.18 -9.91
CA VAL A 540 -63.62 6.79 -11.32
C VAL A 540 -64.73 5.77 -11.56
N ASP A 541 -64.84 4.76 -10.71
CA ASP A 541 -65.88 3.72 -10.83
C ASP A 541 -67.28 4.31 -10.62
N ALA A 542 -67.44 5.21 -9.63
CA ALA A 542 -68.70 5.90 -9.38
C ALA A 542 -69.13 6.82 -10.55
N LEU A 543 -68.16 7.45 -11.23
CA LEU A 543 -68.44 8.28 -12.41
C LEU A 543 -68.92 7.43 -13.59
N ALA A 544 -68.27 6.28 -13.83
CA ALA A 544 -68.64 5.35 -14.90
C ALA A 544 -70.04 4.72 -14.68
N GLU A 545 -70.44 4.50 -13.44
CA GLU A 545 -71.76 3.96 -13.09
C GLU A 545 -72.87 5.02 -13.19
N SER A 546 -72.56 6.27 -12.84
CA SER A 546 -73.44 7.43 -13.04
C SER A 546 -73.72 7.67 -14.54
N GLU A 547 -72.69 7.66 -15.39
CA GLU A 547 -72.85 7.84 -16.85
C GLU A 547 -73.74 6.77 -17.50
N LYS A 548 -73.58 5.50 -17.11
CA LYS A 548 -74.44 4.40 -17.61
C LYS A 548 -75.90 4.58 -17.19
N THR A 549 -76.12 4.98 -15.94
CA THR A 549 -77.47 5.21 -15.42
C THR A 549 -78.15 6.38 -16.15
N HIS A 550 -77.43 7.47 -16.39
CA HIS A 550 -77.95 8.61 -17.16
C HIS A 550 -78.30 8.24 -18.61
N ARG A 551 -77.48 7.42 -19.29
CA ARG A 551 -77.78 6.96 -20.66
C ARG A 551 -79.04 6.10 -20.74
N LEU A 552 -79.21 5.16 -19.80
CA LEU A 552 -80.39 4.30 -19.74
C LEU A 552 -81.69 5.08 -19.49
N LEU A 553 -81.65 6.11 -18.64
CA LEU A 553 -82.81 6.97 -18.38
C LEU A 553 -83.25 7.76 -19.63
N ALA A 554 -82.28 8.26 -20.42
CA ALA A 554 -82.58 8.97 -21.66
C ALA A 554 -83.18 8.04 -22.75
N GLU A 555 -82.65 6.82 -22.87
CA GLU A 555 -83.11 5.83 -23.88
C GLU A 555 -84.49 5.23 -23.57
N GLN A 556 -84.88 5.11 -22.30
CA GLN A 556 -86.17 4.54 -21.90
C GLN A 556 -87.30 5.57 -21.74
N THR A 557 -87.02 6.87 -21.86
CA THR A 557 -88.03 7.91 -21.73
C THR A 557 -89.04 7.86 -22.89
N LEU A 558 -90.33 8.05 -22.58
CA LEU A 558 -91.40 8.03 -23.57
C LEU A 558 -91.48 9.32 -24.41
N ASP A 559 -91.01 10.43 -23.85
CA ASP A 559 -90.93 11.71 -24.53
C ASP A 559 -89.76 11.72 -25.51
N MET A 560 -89.98 12.32 -26.68
CA MET A 560 -88.91 12.56 -27.64
C MET A 560 -87.93 13.55 -27.03
N ILE A 561 -86.68 13.12 -26.86
CA ILE A 561 -85.54 13.93 -26.40
C ILE A 561 -84.56 13.99 -27.56
N TRP A 562 -84.24 15.20 -27.97
CA TRP A 562 -83.23 15.44 -28.99
C TRP A 562 -82.32 16.59 -28.57
N ALA A 563 -81.14 16.64 -29.16
CA ALA A 563 -80.25 17.79 -29.12
C ALA A 563 -79.88 18.14 -30.56
N MET A 564 -79.57 19.42 -30.81
CA MET A 564 -79.05 19.90 -32.08
C MET A 564 -77.82 20.77 -31.84
N ASP A 565 -77.09 21.13 -32.89
CA ASP A 565 -76.00 22.11 -32.84
C ASP A 565 -76.46 23.53 -33.23
N THR A 566 -75.50 24.46 -33.34
CA THR A 566 -75.77 25.86 -33.72
C THR A 566 -76.18 26.03 -35.18
N ASP A 567 -75.93 25.03 -36.04
CA ASP A 567 -76.32 25.03 -37.46
C ASP A 567 -77.70 24.39 -37.65
N LEU A 568 -78.44 24.19 -36.56
CA LEU A 568 -79.78 23.58 -36.51
C LEU A 568 -79.81 22.14 -37.01
N ILE A 569 -78.70 21.41 -36.87
CA ILE A 569 -78.57 19.99 -37.22
C ILE A 569 -78.74 19.15 -35.95
N PHE A 570 -79.63 18.16 -35.97
CA PHE A 570 -79.82 17.27 -34.82
C PHE A 570 -78.55 16.44 -34.54
N THR A 571 -78.03 16.48 -33.31
CA THR A 571 -76.81 15.78 -32.87
C THR A 571 -77.11 14.59 -31.95
N TYR A 572 -78.29 14.56 -31.35
CA TYR A 572 -78.78 13.43 -30.54
C TYR A 572 -80.28 13.30 -30.70
N ALA A 573 -80.78 12.07 -30.68
CA ALA A 573 -82.21 11.75 -30.62
C ALA A 573 -82.37 10.43 -29.86
N ASN A 574 -83.33 10.37 -28.93
CA ASN A 574 -83.66 9.13 -28.24
C ASN A 574 -84.64 8.26 -29.07
N PRO A 575 -84.84 6.98 -28.73
CA PRO A 575 -85.73 6.07 -29.47
C PRO A 575 -87.20 6.53 -29.58
N ALA A 576 -87.65 7.46 -28.72
CA ALA A 576 -88.99 8.00 -28.81
C ALA A 576 -89.23 8.85 -30.08
N THR A 577 -88.16 9.32 -30.74
CA THR A 577 -88.25 10.03 -32.03
C THR A 577 -88.97 9.20 -33.09
N GLU A 578 -88.64 7.92 -33.22
CA GLU A 578 -89.25 7.05 -34.23
C GLU A 578 -90.76 6.89 -34.02
N ARG A 579 -91.20 6.85 -32.76
CA ARG A 579 -92.63 6.76 -32.44
C ARG A 579 -93.40 8.03 -32.77
N LEU A 580 -92.78 9.20 -32.61
CA LEU A 580 -93.44 10.48 -32.81
C LEU A 580 -93.43 10.93 -34.27
N THR A 581 -92.28 10.80 -34.94
CA THR A 581 -92.03 11.33 -36.30
C THR A 581 -91.99 10.25 -37.38
N GLY A 582 -91.81 8.97 -37.02
CA GLY A 582 -91.61 7.87 -37.96
C GLY A 582 -90.19 7.76 -38.53
N TYR A 583 -89.23 8.56 -38.02
CA TYR A 583 -87.81 8.46 -38.38
C TYR A 583 -87.03 7.74 -37.28
N ALA A 584 -86.27 6.70 -37.64
CA ALA A 584 -85.32 6.06 -36.72
C ALA A 584 -84.29 7.11 -36.21
N PRO A 585 -83.82 7.03 -34.94
CA PRO A 585 -82.93 8.04 -34.35
C PRO A 585 -81.69 8.33 -35.21
N ASP A 586 -81.04 7.30 -35.74
CA ASP A 586 -79.84 7.43 -36.58
C ASP A 586 -80.11 8.12 -37.93
N ALA A 587 -81.36 8.07 -38.43
CA ALA A 587 -81.78 8.76 -39.65
C ALA A 587 -82.30 10.19 -39.38
N PHE A 588 -82.64 10.49 -38.12
CA PHE A 588 -83.10 11.80 -37.67
C PHE A 588 -81.90 12.69 -37.27
N VAL A 589 -80.91 12.12 -36.58
CA VAL A 589 -79.62 12.76 -36.30
C VAL A 589 -78.90 13.06 -37.61
N GLY A 590 -78.29 14.25 -37.72
CA GLY A 590 -77.62 14.76 -38.93
C GLY A 590 -78.56 15.46 -39.93
N THR A 591 -79.88 15.48 -39.69
CA THR A 591 -80.81 16.25 -40.51
C THR A 591 -80.99 17.68 -39.99
N HIS A 592 -81.25 18.62 -40.89
CA HIS A 592 -81.50 20.02 -40.53
C HIS A 592 -82.95 20.22 -40.09
N LEU A 593 -83.16 21.09 -39.10
CA LEU A 593 -84.46 21.39 -38.47
C LEU A 593 -85.58 21.71 -39.48
N SER A 594 -85.24 22.46 -40.54
CA SER A 594 -86.18 22.83 -41.61
C SER A 594 -86.84 21.68 -42.34
N LYS A 595 -86.27 20.47 -42.29
CA LYS A 595 -86.86 19.29 -42.94
C LYS A 595 -88.10 18.76 -42.22
N HIS A 596 -88.24 19.08 -40.92
CA HIS A 596 -89.25 18.47 -40.05
C HIS A 596 -90.32 19.46 -39.57
N PHE A 597 -90.32 20.70 -40.08
CA PHE A 597 -91.31 21.72 -39.74
C PHE A 597 -91.75 22.43 -41.02
N ASP A 598 -93.02 22.84 -41.10
CA ASP A 598 -93.49 23.67 -42.22
C ASP A 598 -92.90 25.10 -42.14
N GLU A 599 -92.96 25.87 -43.24
CA GLU A 599 -92.34 27.20 -43.31
C GLU A 599 -92.86 28.19 -42.26
N ALA A 600 -94.13 28.07 -41.85
CA ALA A 600 -94.71 28.98 -40.86
C ALA A 600 -94.15 28.68 -39.46
N HIS A 601 -94.21 27.42 -39.03
CA HIS A 601 -93.74 26.98 -37.73
C HIS A 601 -92.21 27.02 -37.62
N LEU A 602 -91.48 26.76 -38.71
CA LEU A 602 -90.02 26.85 -38.75
C LEU A 602 -89.53 28.29 -38.50
N ASN A 603 -90.18 29.27 -39.11
CA ASN A 603 -89.83 30.68 -38.95
C ASN A 603 -90.07 31.17 -37.51
N ASP A 604 -91.14 30.70 -36.87
CA ASP A 604 -91.42 31.01 -35.46
C ASP A 604 -90.41 30.33 -34.53
N LEU A 605 -90.06 29.07 -34.79
CA LEU A 605 -89.05 28.33 -34.04
C LEU A 605 -87.67 29.00 -34.14
N MET A 606 -87.25 29.40 -35.34
CA MET A 606 -85.98 30.08 -35.58
C MET A 606 -85.91 31.46 -34.89
N LYS A 607 -87.00 32.23 -34.89
CA LYS A 607 -87.06 33.52 -34.17
C LYS A 607 -86.90 33.33 -32.67
N ILE A 608 -87.57 32.33 -32.10
CA ILE A 608 -87.49 32.03 -30.67
C ILE A 608 -86.07 31.55 -30.32
N ILE A 609 -85.52 30.59 -31.06
CA ILE A 609 -84.15 30.10 -30.83
C ILE A 609 -83.12 31.26 -30.89
N ALA A 610 -83.22 32.16 -31.87
CA ALA A 610 -82.32 33.31 -31.99
C ALA A 610 -82.48 34.32 -30.83
N GLN A 611 -83.70 34.54 -30.35
CA GLN A 611 -83.97 35.39 -29.19
C GLN A 611 -83.45 34.78 -27.88
N GLU A 612 -83.55 33.46 -27.70
CA GLU A 612 -83.09 32.81 -26.48
C GLU A 612 -81.56 32.67 -26.42
N ILE A 613 -80.89 32.47 -27.56
CA ILE A 613 -79.41 32.51 -27.64
C ILE A 613 -78.87 33.88 -27.21
N THR A 614 -79.54 34.98 -27.57
CA THR A 614 -79.11 36.34 -27.22
C THR A 614 -79.33 36.72 -25.75
N LYS A 615 -80.15 35.97 -24.99
CA LYS A 615 -80.41 36.21 -23.56
C LYS A 615 -79.31 35.69 -22.62
N GLY A 616 -78.40 34.84 -23.09
CA GLY A 616 -77.29 34.31 -22.30
C GLY A 616 -77.67 33.18 -21.31
N PRO A 617 -76.69 32.63 -20.57
CA PRO A 617 -76.78 31.32 -19.88
C PRO A 617 -77.75 31.23 -18.70
N GLU A 618 -78.19 32.35 -18.12
CA GLU A 618 -79.00 32.33 -16.88
C GLU A 618 -80.52 32.39 -17.09
N ASN A 619 -81.04 32.50 -18.33
CA ASN A 619 -82.49 32.70 -18.56
C ASN A 619 -83.03 32.22 -19.93
N SER A 620 -82.52 31.09 -20.45
CA SER A 620 -82.87 30.55 -21.78
C SER A 620 -83.82 29.34 -21.71
N ASP A 621 -85.04 29.52 -21.21
CA ASP A 621 -86.07 28.48 -21.24
C ASP A 621 -87.01 28.69 -22.42
N VAL A 622 -87.06 27.70 -23.32
CA VAL A 622 -87.87 27.70 -24.53
C VAL A 622 -89.09 26.82 -24.28
N ILE A 623 -90.27 27.42 -24.31
CA ILE A 623 -91.55 26.70 -24.31
C ILE A 623 -92.39 27.26 -25.44
N LEU A 624 -92.72 26.41 -26.41
CA LEU A 624 -93.57 26.79 -27.53
C LEU A 624 -94.39 25.60 -28.00
N GLU A 625 -95.60 25.87 -28.47
CA GLU A 625 -96.42 24.88 -29.18
C GLU A 625 -96.13 25.01 -30.68
N SER A 626 -95.81 23.91 -31.34
CA SER A 626 -95.49 23.85 -32.77
C SER A 626 -95.98 22.53 -33.37
N CYS A 627 -95.85 22.35 -34.68
CA CYS A 627 -96.19 21.10 -35.35
C CYS A 627 -94.97 20.49 -36.03
N ILE A 628 -94.63 19.25 -35.68
CA ILE A 628 -93.56 18.49 -36.35
C ILE A 628 -94.14 17.63 -37.46
N LEU A 629 -93.46 17.59 -38.59
CA LEU A 629 -93.80 16.76 -39.74
C LEU A 629 -93.31 15.33 -39.53
N ARG A 630 -94.20 14.37 -39.74
CA ARG A 630 -93.84 12.96 -39.83
C ARG A 630 -93.23 12.64 -41.19
N ARG A 631 -92.61 11.47 -41.29
CA ARG A 631 -92.08 10.93 -42.55
C ARG A 631 -93.14 10.78 -43.67
N ASP A 632 -94.42 10.69 -43.32
CA ASP A 632 -95.56 10.59 -44.24
C ASP A 632 -96.21 11.96 -44.57
N ASP A 633 -95.53 13.06 -44.23
CA ASP A 633 -95.98 14.45 -44.37
C ASP A 633 -97.22 14.83 -43.53
N SER A 634 -97.66 13.98 -42.59
CA SER A 634 -98.68 14.36 -41.59
C SER A 634 -98.07 15.22 -40.48
N SER A 635 -98.79 16.24 -39.99
CA SER A 635 -98.32 17.11 -38.91
C SER A 635 -98.81 16.65 -37.53
N VAL A 636 -97.94 16.70 -36.53
CA VAL A 636 -98.24 16.37 -35.13
C VAL A 636 -98.03 17.59 -34.26
N PRO A 637 -99.05 18.06 -33.52
CA PRO A 637 -98.85 19.13 -32.56
C PRO A 637 -97.94 18.63 -31.44
N ILE A 638 -96.88 19.40 -31.16
CA ILE A 638 -95.91 19.15 -30.12
C ILE A 638 -95.72 20.41 -29.29
N GLU A 639 -95.58 20.24 -27.99
CA GLU A 639 -95.15 21.31 -27.10
C GLU A 639 -93.65 21.15 -26.86
N VAL A 640 -92.83 22.07 -27.34
CA VAL A 640 -91.39 21.98 -27.30
C VAL A 640 -90.90 22.65 -26.01
N HIS A 641 -90.43 21.85 -25.05
CA HIS A 641 -89.80 22.36 -23.82
C HIS A 641 -88.30 22.14 -23.88
N GLY A 642 -87.52 23.21 -24.04
CA GLY A 642 -86.07 23.07 -24.04
C GLY A 642 -85.30 24.22 -23.43
N ARG A 643 -84.00 24.00 -23.31
CA ARG A 643 -83.04 24.96 -22.78
C ARG A 643 -81.81 24.99 -23.66
N VAL A 644 -81.27 26.18 -23.86
CA VAL A 644 -79.99 26.41 -24.54
C VAL A 644 -78.88 26.14 -23.53
N ILE A 645 -78.13 25.04 -23.70
CA ILE A 645 -76.94 24.75 -22.88
C ILE A 645 -75.72 25.37 -23.58
N PHE A 646 -74.93 26.15 -22.83
CA PHE A 646 -73.73 26.80 -23.35
C PHE A 646 -72.51 25.96 -22.94
N ASP A 647 -72.03 25.09 -23.84
CA ASP A 647 -70.81 24.30 -23.68
C ASP A 647 -69.78 24.70 -24.78
N GLU A 648 -68.50 24.39 -24.62
CA GLU A 648 -67.40 24.81 -25.52
C GLU A 648 -67.54 24.26 -26.97
N ARG A 649 -68.50 23.36 -27.23
CA ARG A 649 -68.86 22.86 -28.57
C ARG A 649 -70.37 22.66 -28.72
N ALA A 650 -71.03 23.66 -29.33
CA ALA A 650 -72.39 23.67 -29.86
C ALA A 650 -73.55 23.53 -28.85
N VAL A 651 -74.58 24.36 -29.03
CA VAL A 651 -75.74 24.54 -28.13
C VAL A 651 -76.68 23.32 -28.17
N PRO A 652 -76.64 22.39 -27.19
CA PRO A 652 -77.60 21.31 -27.09
C PRO A 652 -78.96 21.88 -26.68
N PHE A 653 -79.90 21.85 -27.61
CA PHE A 653 -81.28 22.24 -27.37
C PHE A 653 -82.08 21.00 -26.98
N CYS A 654 -82.27 20.76 -25.68
CA CYS A 654 -82.96 19.56 -25.18
C CYS A 654 -84.47 19.77 -25.18
N CYS A 655 -85.18 19.30 -26.21
CA CYS A 655 -86.64 19.46 -26.26
C CYS A 655 -87.39 18.24 -25.80
N LYS A 656 -88.33 18.43 -24.89
CA LYS A 656 -89.31 17.44 -24.46
C LYS A 656 -90.65 17.76 -25.11
N ALA A 657 -91.20 16.83 -25.89
CA ALA A 657 -92.53 16.95 -26.48
C ALA A 657 -93.55 16.09 -25.71
N PRO A 658 -94.30 16.65 -24.74
CA PRO A 658 -95.38 15.92 -24.10
C PRO A 658 -96.55 15.73 -25.09
N ARG A 659 -96.94 14.46 -25.16
CA ARG A 659 -98.18 13.84 -25.63
C ARG A 659 -99.37 14.78 -25.90
N GLU A 660 -100.08 14.51 -27.01
CA GLU A 660 -101.40 15.07 -27.42
C GLU A 660 -102.23 15.66 -26.26
N THR A 661 -102.34 16.98 -26.20
CA THR A 661 -103.13 17.68 -25.19
C THR A 661 -104.57 17.91 -25.67
N SER A 662 -105.51 17.13 -25.13
CA SER A 662 -106.95 17.44 -25.19
C SER A 662 -107.32 18.47 -24.10
N ALA A 663 -107.94 19.58 -24.49
CA ALA A 663 -108.24 20.74 -23.64
C ALA A 663 -109.19 20.48 -22.45
N ASN A 664 -108.83 20.91 -21.21
CA ASN A 664 -109.69 21.72 -20.30
C ASN A 664 -109.11 22.02 -18.89
N ALA A 665 -109.20 23.31 -18.49
CA ALA A 665 -109.41 23.91 -17.15
C ALA A 665 -108.47 23.57 -15.96
N GLY A 666 -108.01 24.49 -15.08
CA GLY A 666 -108.36 25.89 -14.83
C GLY A 666 -108.44 26.23 -13.32
N ARG A 667 -107.45 27.01 -12.83
CA ARG A 667 -107.53 28.11 -11.82
C ARG A 667 -107.40 27.91 -10.27
N LYS A 668 -106.49 28.78 -9.76
CA LYS A 668 -106.47 29.66 -8.53
C LYS A 668 -105.84 29.09 -7.24
N ARG A 669 -104.67 29.52 -6.71
CA ARG A 669 -104.17 30.85 -6.20
C ARG A 669 -105.13 31.49 -5.17
N ARG A 670 -104.75 32.01 -3.99
CA ARG A 670 -103.58 32.86 -3.63
C ARG A 670 -103.63 33.28 -2.12
N ASN A 671 -102.46 33.67 -1.59
CA ASN A 671 -102.15 34.86 -0.73
C ASN A 671 -102.62 34.89 0.75
N THR A 672 -101.98 35.54 1.75
CA THR A 672 -100.72 36.30 2.06
C THR A 672 -100.88 36.72 3.56
N LYS A 673 -99.91 37.06 4.42
CA LYS A 673 -98.97 38.22 4.41
C LYS A 673 -98.19 38.27 5.75
N LEU A 674 -97.00 38.88 5.73
CA LEU A 674 -96.03 39.08 6.83
C LEU A 674 -96.27 40.37 7.67
N SER A 675 -95.71 40.43 8.89
CA SER A 675 -94.66 41.43 9.30
C SER A 675 -94.09 41.18 10.73
N LYS A 676 -92.80 41.54 10.93
CA LYS A 676 -91.89 41.38 12.11
C LYS A 676 -91.82 42.70 12.94
N PRO A 677 -90.78 43.04 13.79
CA PRO A 677 -89.87 42.30 14.73
C PRO A 677 -89.71 42.99 16.13
N ASN A 678 -89.03 42.35 17.10
CA ASN A 678 -87.79 42.88 17.76
C ASN A 678 -87.38 42.14 19.05
N SER A 679 -86.05 42.08 19.23
CA SER A 679 -85.25 42.19 20.48
C SER A 679 -84.28 41.04 20.77
N CYS A 680 -83.01 41.43 20.87
CA CYS A 680 -81.88 40.64 21.37
C CYS A 680 -81.90 40.58 22.90
N ARG A 681 -81.50 39.43 23.48
CA ARG A 681 -80.48 39.42 24.56
C ARG A 681 -79.92 38.02 24.80
N CYS A 682 -78.59 38.00 24.94
CA CYS A 682 -77.76 36.88 25.31
C CYS A 682 -77.82 36.63 26.84
N LYS A 683 -77.81 35.36 27.26
CA LYS A 683 -77.35 34.94 28.59
C LYS A 683 -76.58 33.63 28.50
N SER A 684 -75.49 33.63 29.25
CA SER A 684 -74.42 32.67 29.45
C SER A 684 -74.84 31.29 29.98
N SER A 685 -74.03 30.28 29.68
CA SER A 685 -73.73 29.22 30.66
C SER A 685 -72.25 28.85 30.58
N THR A 686 -71.63 28.82 31.77
CA THR A 686 -70.25 28.47 32.08
C THR A 686 -70.18 27.01 32.54
N ARG A 687 -69.08 26.30 32.20
CA ARG A 687 -68.44 25.22 32.99
C ARG A 687 -67.06 24.92 32.36
N SER A 688 -65.98 25.36 33.03
CA SER A 688 -65.04 24.56 33.85
C SER A 688 -64.12 23.66 33.02
N ALA A 689 -62.86 24.06 32.80
CA ALA A 689 -61.64 23.70 33.56
C ALA A 689 -61.12 22.27 33.21
N GLY A 690 -59.86 22.00 32.90
CA GLY A 690 -58.63 22.80 32.81
C GLY A 690 -57.50 21.93 32.21
N TRP A 691 -56.44 22.57 31.71
CA TRP A 691 -55.17 21.96 31.28
C TRP A 691 -54.02 22.73 31.95
N PRO A 692 -52.96 22.08 32.47
CA PRO A 692 -51.81 22.78 33.02
C PRO A 692 -50.74 23.08 31.97
N ALA A 693 -49.91 24.04 32.36
CA ALA A 693 -48.92 24.82 31.63
C ALA A 693 -47.69 24.07 31.07
N ALA A 694 -47.00 24.84 30.20
CA ALA A 694 -45.56 25.14 30.24
C ALA A 694 -44.69 24.56 29.12
N TRP A 695 -44.34 25.43 28.17
CA TRP A 695 -43.07 25.46 27.43
C TRP A 695 -42.50 26.89 27.55
N PRO A 696 -41.20 27.08 27.81
CA PRO A 696 -40.61 28.41 27.94
C PRO A 696 -40.17 28.98 26.59
N MET A 697 -40.31 30.29 26.47
CA MET A 697 -39.61 31.14 25.50
C MET A 697 -38.16 31.35 25.93
N THR A 698 -37.24 31.33 24.98
CA THR A 698 -36.12 32.28 24.93
C THR A 698 -35.92 32.73 23.49
N SER A 699 -36.17 34.01 23.27
CA SER A 699 -35.64 34.80 22.17
C SER A 699 -34.12 34.91 22.27
N THR A 700 -33.44 35.17 21.15
CA THR A 700 -32.73 36.46 20.86
C THR A 700 -31.64 36.24 19.81
N THR A 701 -31.99 36.61 18.57
CA THR A 701 -31.23 37.30 17.50
C THR A 701 -29.92 36.78 16.89
N CYS A 702 -29.96 36.90 15.55
CA CYS A 702 -28.94 36.84 14.49
C CYS A 702 -28.52 35.45 14.01
#